data_AF-A0A7V0SE08-F1
#
_entry.id   AF-A0A7V0SE08-F1
#
_cell.length_a   1.000
_cell.length_b   1.000
_cell.length_c   1.000
_cell.angle_alpha   90.00
_cell.angle_beta   90.00
_cell.angle_gamma   90.00
#
_symmetry.space_group_name_H-M   'P 1'
#
loop_
_entity.id
_entity.type
_entity.pdbx_description
1 polymer ?
#
loop_
_entity_poly.entity_id
_entity_poly.type
_entity_poly.pdbx_seq_one_letter_code
_entity_poly.pdbx_strand_id
1 'polypeptide(L)'
;MKLFRANTLALAAGALSIVTFSTLYYLDVTRKTSTGREEAIGTITYKMKTSQRKYASQVIWEDLDARTPVYNNDTIRTADLSEAVIKLNDGTEIALTENSMVLLSLSKNEIDLNFARGGMIARREGDAAGALNTININTGTTRVSMDKGNLSLSSGKEGELNLSVNSGNAKVRTGGRVEELGVDRNIGIAGDRLYELNLKLTAPSPGAYLYGSGRTGAVNFEWEKVKPGHAVFLEVARDSSFRALAAGGRVAGNTRLFQLAEGIYYWRLRAVEAGTGKKEFSEVRWFRVVSENPTVLISPANRAVISYRTVLPIITFTWRQTDQDAKYRLRVSRDGEMKDVLVNRTTGQDRLSLDTFQEGNYFWSVETTMGAGKNEKKIPGTIYSFQVKKSTLLPPPELLYPTDGRNLLRALMKKQNLAFTWRKGKEIPESRFELSRDQDFKKVLVTEIRKNNIARPALSLKEGTYYWRVTGMSGADEITPPSTARAVNVLEKGEITLLSPEKDGVVVAGDEKDGTAVRFVWQRNELRGNYRLQVSDDKNFSKNTREVAASDFGATVEGLGIGEYYWRVRLPDEALGNLIMKSEERKFAIKGVLTAPELIEPGNGATLNMVNRDSLSLRWRRSEGANRYRVEMFKVSDGGRQRLAETVTEGNEFVLDEMGKLDLGRFMWSIQAMETRDRKVLRRSALVTSFFQITLGAEEKKPKLTSPRVLFVK
;
A
#
# COMPACT_ATOMS: atom_id res chain seq x y z
N MET A 1 -39.73 42.54 30.29
CA MET A 1 -39.33 41.13 30.41
C MET A 1 -40.31 40.25 29.60
N LYS A 2 -40.05 39.97 28.30
CA LYS A 2 -40.79 38.92 27.52
C LYS A 2 -40.28 38.59 26.10
N LEU A 3 -39.14 39.13 25.61
CA LEU A 3 -38.69 38.91 24.22
C LEU A 3 -37.48 37.98 24.02
N PHE A 4 -36.82 37.50 25.08
CA PHE A 4 -35.58 36.72 24.93
C PHE A 4 -35.73 35.19 24.89
N ARG A 5 -36.92 34.61 25.18
CA ARG A 5 -37.10 33.15 25.21
C ARG A 5 -37.43 32.51 23.85
N ALA A 6 -38.00 33.27 22.91
CA ALA A 6 -38.41 32.73 21.62
C ALA A 6 -37.21 32.49 20.67
N ASN A 7 -36.25 33.43 20.63
CA ASN A 7 -35.09 33.32 19.75
C ASN A 7 -34.14 32.18 20.15
N THR A 8 -33.99 31.92 21.45
CA THR A 8 -33.20 30.78 21.96
C THR A 8 -33.84 29.44 21.62
N LEU A 9 -35.18 29.38 21.62
CA LEU A 9 -35.92 28.17 21.25
C LEU A 9 -35.81 27.88 19.75
N ALA A 10 -35.90 28.92 18.91
CA ALA A 10 -35.73 28.81 17.47
C ALA A 10 -34.31 28.36 17.08
N LEU A 11 -33.28 28.91 17.74
CA LEU A 11 -31.88 28.48 17.54
C LEU A 11 -31.65 27.04 18.01
N ALA A 12 -32.24 26.64 19.14
CA ALA A 12 -32.14 25.26 19.64
C ALA A 12 -32.86 24.28 18.71
N ALA A 13 -34.04 24.64 18.19
CA ALA A 13 -34.77 23.84 17.21
C ALA A 13 -33.98 23.72 15.89
N GLY A 14 -33.41 24.82 15.40
CA GLY A 14 -32.56 24.81 14.20
C GLY A 14 -31.31 23.94 14.37
N ALA A 15 -30.61 24.04 15.50
CA ALA A 15 -29.46 23.20 15.80
C ALA A 15 -29.84 21.71 15.90
N LEU A 16 -30.98 21.41 16.53
CA LEU A 16 -31.50 20.03 16.61
C LEU A 16 -31.85 19.48 15.22
N SER A 17 -32.46 20.29 14.35
CA SER A 17 -32.74 19.90 12.97
C SER A 17 -31.47 19.63 12.19
N ILE A 18 -30.46 20.50 12.28
CA ILE A 18 -29.16 20.28 11.61
C ILE A 18 -28.51 19.00 12.11
N VAL A 19 -28.42 18.79 13.43
CA VAL A 19 -27.83 17.56 14.00
C VAL A 19 -28.61 16.33 13.54
N THR A 20 -29.95 16.40 13.51
CA THR A 20 -30.80 15.28 13.08
C THR A 20 -30.58 14.96 11.60
N PHE A 21 -30.61 15.96 10.72
CA PHE A 21 -30.40 15.76 9.28
C PHE A 21 -28.96 15.36 8.95
N SER A 22 -27.95 15.92 9.64
CA SER A 22 -26.57 15.49 9.49
C SER A 22 -26.35 14.05 9.97
N THR A 23 -27.03 13.63 11.04
CA THR A 23 -26.98 12.25 11.54
C THR A 23 -27.70 11.30 10.59
N LEU A 24 -28.88 11.68 10.08
CA LEU A 24 -29.61 10.89 9.09
C LEU A 24 -28.82 10.77 7.78
N TYR A 25 -28.21 11.85 7.31
CA TYR A 25 -27.33 11.84 6.13
C TYR A 25 -26.08 10.99 6.36
N TYR A 26 -25.42 11.12 7.52
CA TYR A 26 -24.28 10.27 7.88
C TYR A 26 -24.70 8.79 7.93
N LEU A 27 -25.84 8.48 8.54
CA LEU A 27 -26.38 7.12 8.58
C LEU A 27 -26.76 6.61 7.18
N ASP A 28 -27.29 7.45 6.30
CA ASP A 28 -27.64 7.07 4.92
C ASP A 28 -26.40 6.79 4.07
N VAL A 29 -25.38 7.66 4.15
CA VAL A 29 -24.10 7.51 3.45
C VAL A 29 -23.25 6.36 4.01
N THR A 30 -23.37 6.05 5.31
CA THR A 30 -22.60 4.95 5.95
C THR A 30 -23.38 3.66 6.09
N ARG A 31 -24.69 3.65 5.79
CA ARG A 31 -25.46 2.42 5.64
C ARG A 31 -24.95 1.71 4.39
N LYS A 32 -24.11 0.70 4.62
CA LYS A 32 -23.96 -0.41 3.69
C LYS A 32 -25.33 -1.06 3.58
N THR A 33 -26.15 -0.58 2.65
CA THR A 33 -27.43 -1.20 2.34
C THR A 33 -27.11 -2.56 1.75
N SER A 34 -27.09 -3.59 2.60
CA SER A 34 -27.15 -4.94 2.10
C SER A 34 -28.48 -5.06 1.36
N THR A 35 -28.42 -5.40 0.09
CA THR A 35 -29.57 -5.83 -0.70
C THR A 35 -30.03 -7.18 -0.15
N GLY A 36 -30.63 -7.19 1.05
CA GLY A 36 -31.10 -8.38 1.76
C GLY A 36 -32.31 -9.08 1.11
N ARG A 37 -32.55 -8.88 -0.19
CA ARG A 37 -33.65 -9.48 -0.95
C ARG A 37 -33.25 -10.07 -2.31
N GLU A 38 -32.04 -9.83 -2.80
CA GLU A 38 -31.57 -10.48 -4.03
C GLU A 38 -30.78 -11.74 -3.67
N GLU A 39 -31.10 -12.84 -4.32
CA GLU A 39 -30.38 -14.09 -4.14
C GLU A 39 -28.96 -13.92 -4.70
N ALA A 40 -27.95 -14.23 -3.89
CA ALA A 40 -26.57 -14.20 -4.34
C ALA A 40 -26.38 -15.27 -5.42
N ILE A 41 -25.86 -14.88 -6.58
CA ILE A 41 -25.65 -15.77 -7.73
C ILE A 41 -24.25 -16.41 -7.74
N GLY A 42 -23.37 -15.94 -6.85
CA GLY A 42 -22.00 -16.42 -6.73
C GLY A 42 -21.23 -15.68 -5.64
N THR A 43 -19.92 -15.93 -5.59
CA THR A 43 -18.99 -15.28 -4.65
C THR A 43 -17.67 -14.94 -5.31
N ILE A 44 -17.02 -13.87 -4.85
CA ILE A 44 -15.61 -13.59 -5.19
C ILE A 44 -14.74 -14.61 -4.46
N THR A 45 -14.12 -15.54 -5.18
CA THR A 45 -13.24 -16.56 -4.59
C THR A 45 -11.80 -16.10 -4.51
N TYR A 46 -11.39 -15.17 -5.37
CA TYR A 46 -10.04 -14.62 -5.37
C TYR A 46 -10.05 -13.14 -5.70
N LYS A 47 -9.19 -12.37 -5.04
CA LYS A 47 -8.97 -10.95 -5.33
C LYS A 47 -7.49 -10.63 -5.18
N MET A 48 -6.93 -9.94 -6.18
CA MET A 48 -5.63 -9.30 -6.08
C MET A 48 -5.80 -7.78 -6.20
N LYS A 49 -5.25 -7.04 -5.23
CA LYS A 49 -5.27 -5.56 -5.15
C LYS A 49 -6.67 -4.93 -5.18
N THR A 50 -7.07 -4.30 -6.29
CA THR A 50 -8.27 -3.46 -6.36
C THR A 50 -9.26 -4.03 -7.35
N SER A 51 -10.34 -4.58 -6.81
CA SER A 51 -11.50 -5.06 -7.57
C SER A 51 -12.72 -4.38 -6.99
N GLN A 52 -13.55 -3.84 -7.87
CA GLN A 52 -14.68 -3.01 -7.50
C GLN A 52 -15.96 -3.53 -8.14
N ARG A 53 -17.05 -3.41 -7.40
CA ARG A 53 -18.40 -3.69 -7.89
C ARG A 53 -19.20 -2.40 -7.96
N LYS A 54 -20.09 -2.34 -8.94
CA LYS A 54 -21.23 -1.44 -8.96
C LYS A 54 -22.50 -2.28 -9.06
N TYR A 55 -23.42 -2.12 -8.10
CA TYR A 55 -24.72 -2.78 -8.14
C TYR A 55 -25.57 -2.22 -9.28
N ALA A 56 -26.54 -3.01 -9.75
CA ALA A 56 -27.48 -2.58 -10.79
C ALA A 56 -28.29 -1.34 -10.37
N SER A 57 -28.66 -1.27 -9.08
CA SER A 57 -29.47 -0.20 -8.49
C SER A 57 -28.68 1.03 -8.07
N GLN A 58 -27.34 1.03 -8.25
CA GLN A 58 -26.47 2.09 -7.75
C GLN A 58 -25.47 2.57 -8.82
N VAL A 59 -25.01 3.82 -8.65
CA VAL A 59 -24.03 4.45 -9.56
C VAL A 59 -22.61 4.45 -8.95
N ILE A 60 -22.47 4.05 -7.68
CA ILE A 60 -21.22 4.11 -6.93
C ILE A 60 -20.45 2.78 -7.07
N TRP A 61 -19.14 2.89 -7.24
CA TRP A 61 -18.23 1.74 -7.18
C TRP A 61 -17.81 1.49 -5.73
N GLU A 62 -17.94 0.25 -5.28
CA GLU A 62 -17.50 -0.23 -3.98
C GLU A 62 -16.35 -1.21 -4.15
N ASP A 63 -15.38 -1.17 -3.24
CA ASP A 63 -14.33 -2.19 -3.19
C ASP A 63 -14.93 -3.53 -2.76
N LEU A 64 -14.61 -4.58 -3.53
CA LEU A 64 -14.96 -5.96 -3.21
C LEU A 64 -13.90 -6.57 -2.30
N ASP A 65 -14.29 -7.38 -1.34
CA ASP A 65 -13.36 -8.26 -0.60
C ASP A 65 -13.50 -9.72 -1.07
N ALA A 66 -12.50 -10.54 -0.79
CA ALA A 66 -12.62 -11.99 -0.99
C ALA A 66 -13.81 -12.52 -0.16
N ARG A 67 -14.53 -13.50 -0.70
CA ARG A 67 -15.76 -14.12 -0.15
C ARG A 67 -16.98 -13.19 -0.11
N THR A 68 -16.93 -12.04 -0.78
CA THR A 68 -18.11 -11.18 -0.96
C THR A 68 -19.10 -11.86 -1.93
N PRO A 69 -20.40 -11.93 -1.60
CA PRO A 69 -21.41 -12.42 -2.54
C PRO A 69 -21.57 -11.47 -3.73
N VAL A 70 -21.81 -12.02 -4.91
CA VAL A 70 -22.16 -11.26 -6.12
C VAL A 70 -23.63 -11.51 -6.48
N TYR A 71 -24.28 -10.50 -7.05
CA TYR A 71 -25.70 -10.48 -7.36
C TYR A 71 -25.93 -10.31 -8.87
N ASN A 72 -27.16 -10.60 -9.29
CA ASN A 72 -27.54 -10.44 -10.68
C ASN A 72 -27.47 -8.96 -11.10
N ASN A 73 -27.00 -8.68 -12.31
CA ASN A 73 -26.74 -7.35 -12.86
C ASN A 73 -25.63 -6.55 -12.15
N ASP A 74 -24.78 -7.21 -11.36
CA ASP A 74 -23.56 -6.59 -10.85
C ASP A 74 -22.56 -6.32 -11.97
N THR A 75 -22.02 -5.11 -12.01
CA THR A 75 -20.84 -4.79 -12.82
C THR A 75 -19.59 -4.92 -11.96
N ILE A 76 -18.66 -5.76 -12.37
CA ILE A 76 -17.39 -5.97 -11.67
C ILE A 76 -16.26 -5.48 -12.56
N ARG A 77 -15.33 -4.71 -11.96
CA ARG A 77 -14.12 -4.24 -12.63
C ARG A 77 -12.88 -4.48 -11.79
N THR A 78 -11.76 -4.64 -12.46
CA THR A 78 -10.42 -4.74 -11.87
C THR A 78 -9.58 -3.55 -12.33
N ALA A 79 -8.77 -2.99 -11.42
CA ALA A 79 -7.83 -1.92 -11.75
C ALA A 79 -6.52 -2.47 -12.35
N ASP A 80 -5.54 -1.58 -12.58
CA ASP A 80 -4.16 -1.93 -12.89
C ASP A 80 -3.60 -2.93 -11.85
N LEU A 81 -2.86 -3.94 -12.32
CA LEU A 81 -2.22 -4.98 -11.49
C LEU A 81 -3.17 -5.71 -10.53
N SER A 82 -4.47 -5.76 -10.87
CA SER A 82 -5.53 -6.29 -10.02
C SER A 82 -6.25 -7.45 -10.72
N GLU A 83 -6.77 -8.39 -9.94
CA GLU A 83 -7.50 -9.55 -10.45
C GLU A 83 -8.72 -9.86 -9.59
N ALA A 84 -9.70 -10.52 -10.19
CA ALA A 84 -10.82 -11.09 -9.46
C ALA A 84 -11.23 -12.42 -10.08
N VAL A 85 -11.50 -13.43 -9.26
CA VAL A 85 -12.18 -14.65 -9.69
C VAL A 85 -13.55 -14.70 -9.04
N ILE A 86 -14.57 -14.82 -9.88
CA ILE A 86 -15.97 -14.96 -9.49
C ILE A 86 -16.32 -16.44 -9.68
N LYS A 87 -16.86 -17.07 -8.65
CA LYS A 87 -17.43 -18.41 -8.75
C LYS A 87 -18.93 -18.33 -8.58
N LEU A 88 -19.67 -18.68 -9.62
CA LEU A 88 -21.12 -18.73 -9.61
C LEU A 88 -21.60 -20.00 -8.88
N ASN A 89 -22.84 -19.97 -8.40
CA ASN A 89 -23.43 -21.07 -7.64
C ASN A 89 -23.55 -22.37 -8.46
N ASP A 90 -23.61 -22.27 -9.79
CA ASP A 90 -23.64 -23.41 -10.71
C ASP A 90 -22.25 -24.02 -10.98
N GLY A 91 -21.20 -23.50 -10.34
CA GLY A 91 -19.82 -23.95 -10.50
C GLY A 91 -19.04 -23.27 -11.61
N THR A 92 -19.67 -22.40 -12.41
CA THR A 92 -18.97 -21.59 -13.42
C THR A 92 -17.98 -20.64 -12.74
N GLU A 93 -16.75 -20.60 -13.25
CA GLU A 93 -15.69 -19.70 -12.78
C GLU A 93 -15.36 -18.66 -13.85
N ILE A 94 -15.38 -17.39 -13.45
CA ILE A 94 -15.07 -16.23 -14.31
C ILE A 94 -13.87 -15.53 -13.68
N ALA A 95 -12.72 -15.64 -14.32
CA ALA A 95 -11.50 -14.93 -13.92
C ALA A 95 -11.33 -13.66 -14.74
N LEU A 96 -11.14 -12.53 -14.07
CA LEU A 96 -10.90 -11.21 -14.65
C LEU A 96 -9.44 -10.81 -14.41
N THR A 97 -8.73 -10.47 -15.48
CA THR A 97 -7.36 -9.93 -15.41
C THR A 97 -7.40 -8.44 -15.11
N GLU A 98 -6.25 -7.75 -15.04
CA GLU A 98 -6.22 -6.29 -14.82
C GLU A 98 -7.00 -5.49 -15.88
N ASN A 99 -7.48 -4.32 -15.50
CA ASN A 99 -8.24 -3.39 -16.34
C ASN A 99 -9.49 -3.99 -17.00
N SER A 100 -10.06 -5.03 -16.38
CA SER A 100 -11.21 -5.73 -16.92
C SER A 100 -12.50 -5.16 -16.40
N MET A 101 -13.55 -5.26 -17.21
CA MET A 101 -14.90 -4.90 -16.79
C MET A 101 -15.91 -5.87 -17.41
N VAL A 102 -16.73 -6.46 -16.55
CA VAL A 102 -17.84 -7.35 -16.92
C VAL A 102 -19.10 -6.95 -16.18
N LEU A 103 -20.24 -7.01 -16.87
CA LEU A 103 -21.56 -7.01 -16.24
C LEU A 103 -22.11 -8.45 -16.28
N LEU A 104 -22.49 -8.96 -15.11
CA LEU A 104 -23.07 -10.29 -14.94
C LEU A 104 -24.60 -10.21 -15.07
N SER A 105 -25.21 -10.91 -16.02
CA SER A 105 -26.66 -10.99 -16.18
C SER A 105 -27.08 -12.46 -16.29
N LEU A 106 -27.72 -12.98 -15.26
CA LEU A 106 -28.26 -14.33 -15.24
C LEU A 106 -29.76 -14.29 -15.52
N SER A 107 -30.18 -15.12 -16.48
CA SER A 107 -31.57 -15.46 -16.73
C SER A 107 -31.85 -16.90 -16.28
N LYS A 108 -33.09 -17.39 -16.43
CA LYS A 108 -33.47 -18.74 -15.96
C LYS A 108 -32.60 -19.86 -16.55
N ASN A 109 -32.12 -19.69 -17.80
CA ASN A 109 -31.40 -20.72 -18.56
C ASN A 109 -30.14 -20.20 -19.28
N GLU A 110 -29.68 -18.97 -19.03
CA GLU A 110 -28.50 -18.40 -19.71
C GLU A 110 -27.70 -17.50 -18.76
N ILE A 111 -26.37 -17.54 -18.88
CA ILE A 111 -25.45 -16.61 -18.23
C ILE A 111 -24.96 -15.63 -19.28
N ASP A 112 -25.57 -14.45 -19.35
CA ASP A 112 -25.12 -13.36 -20.22
C ASP A 112 -24.03 -12.53 -19.51
N LEU A 113 -22.84 -12.54 -20.07
CA LEU A 113 -21.71 -11.73 -19.63
C LEU A 113 -21.44 -10.62 -20.63
N ASN A 114 -21.62 -9.36 -20.22
CA ASN A 114 -21.27 -8.22 -21.07
C ASN A 114 -19.83 -7.80 -20.78
N PHE A 115 -18.91 -8.23 -21.63
CA PHE A 115 -17.49 -7.94 -21.53
C PHE A 115 -17.16 -6.63 -22.26
N ALA A 116 -16.73 -5.62 -21.51
CA ALA A 116 -16.48 -4.30 -22.06
C ALA A 116 -15.01 -4.09 -22.50
N ARG A 117 -14.06 -4.60 -21.71
CA ARG A 117 -12.61 -4.49 -21.96
C ARG A 117 -11.80 -5.38 -21.02
N GLY A 118 -10.52 -5.55 -21.33
CA GLY A 118 -9.51 -6.18 -20.47
C GLY A 118 -9.24 -7.62 -20.89
N GLY A 119 -9.25 -8.55 -19.94
CA GLY A 119 -9.14 -9.98 -20.19
C GLY A 119 -10.03 -10.78 -19.26
N MET A 120 -10.62 -11.84 -19.81
CA MET A 120 -11.53 -12.71 -19.09
C MET A 120 -11.30 -14.17 -19.47
N ILE A 121 -11.37 -15.06 -18.48
CA ILE A 121 -11.47 -16.50 -18.70
C ILE A 121 -12.77 -16.99 -18.09
N ALA A 122 -13.57 -17.69 -18.87
CA ALA A 122 -14.81 -18.34 -18.41
C ALA A 122 -14.63 -19.85 -18.47
N ARG A 123 -14.72 -20.52 -17.32
CA ARG A 123 -14.58 -21.97 -17.19
C ARG A 123 -15.85 -22.58 -16.62
N ARG A 124 -16.36 -23.59 -17.32
CA ARG A 124 -17.54 -24.37 -16.91
C ARG A 124 -17.22 -25.86 -17.03
N GLU A 125 -17.01 -26.51 -15.89
CA GLU A 125 -16.83 -27.95 -15.79
C GLU A 125 -18.18 -28.56 -15.38
N GLY A 126 -18.87 -29.21 -16.33
CA GLY A 126 -20.21 -29.73 -16.08
C GLY A 126 -20.24 -30.86 -15.05
N ASP A 127 -21.03 -30.65 -13.97
CA ASP A 127 -21.82 -31.65 -13.21
C ASP A 127 -22.56 -31.00 -12.02
N ALA A 128 -23.16 -29.83 -12.19
CA ALA A 128 -24.16 -29.33 -11.24
C ALA A 128 -25.55 -29.68 -11.78
N ALA A 129 -26.26 -30.55 -11.07
CA ALA A 129 -27.62 -30.95 -11.40
C ALA A 129 -28.57 -29.74 -11.32
N GLY A 130 -28.87 -29.14 -12.46
CA GLY A 130 -29.82 -28.04 -12.61
C GLY A 130 -29.58 -27.29 -13.92
N ALA A 131 -30.63 -27.18 -14.74
CA ALA A 131 -30.80 -26.43 -16.00
C ALA A 131 -29.52 -26.00 -16.78
N LEU A 132 -29.43 -26.45 -18.04
CA LEU A 132 -28.42 -26.06 -19.01
C LEU A 132 -28.36 -24.53 -19.16
N ASN A 133 -27.43 -23.88 -18.44
CA ASN A 133 -27.15 -22.45 -18.61
C ASN A 133 -26.03 -22.26 -19.64
N THR A 134 -26.38 -21.94 -20.88
CA THR A 134 -25.39 -21.53 -21.89
C THR A 134 -24.75 -20.22 -21.42
N ILE A 135 -23.42 -20.13 -21.46
CA ILE A 135 -22.71 -18.87 -21.21
C ILE A 135 -22.62 -18.08 -22.52
N ASN A 136 -23.11 -16.84 -22.49
CA ASN A 136 -23.17 -15.93 -23.61
C ASN A 136 -22.33 -14.70 -23.29
N ILE A 137 -21.17 -14.56 -23.91
CA ILE A 137 -20.27 -13.42 -23.73
C ILE A 137 -20.51 -12.42 -24.86
N ASN A 138 -21.07 -11.25 -24.52
CA ASN A 138 -21.34 -10.16 -25.46
C ASN A 138 -20.22 -9.10 -25.37
N THR A 139 -19.68 -8.72 -26.52
CA THR A 139 -18.61 -7.71 -26.67
C THR A 139 -18.87 -6.91 -27.95
N GLY A 140 -19.40 -5.69 -27.80
CA GLY A 140 -19.78 -4.85 -28.95
C GLY A 140 -20.81 -5.55 -29.85
N THR A 141 -20.43 -5.83 -31.09
CA THR A 141 -21.26 -6.54 -32.10
C THR A 141 -21.11 -8.08 -32.05
N THR A 142 -20.19 -8.59 -31.23
CA THR A 142 -19.85 -10.02 -31.17
C THR A 142 -20.53 -10.70 -29.98
N ARG A 143 -21.16 -11.86 -30.21
CA ARG A 143 -21.66 -12.77 -29.17
C ARG A 143 -20.93 -14.11 -29.25
N VAL A 144 -20.36 -14.56 -28.15
CA VAL A 144 -19.72 -15.88 -28.02
C VAL A 144 -20.53 -16.74 -27.08
N SER A 145 -21.03 -17.88 -27.55
CA SER A 145 -21.87 -18.81 -26.79
C SER A 145 -21.12 -20.11 -26.52
N MET A 146 -21.15 -20.62 -25.31
CA MET A 146 -20.54 -21.91 -24.94
C MET A 146 -21.41 -22.66 -23.93
N ASP A 147 -21.57 -23.97 -24.09
CA ASP A 147 -22.38 -24.79 -23.17
C ASP A 147 -21.53 -25.42 -22.06
N LYS A 148 -20.35 -25.93 -22.43
CA LYS A 148 -19.35 -26.52 -21.53
C LYS A 148 -17.97 -26.28 -22.13
N GLY A 149 -17.01 -25.88 -21.30
CA GLY A 149 -15.66 -25.61 -21.78
C GLY A 149 -14.91 -24.54 -21.01
N ASN A 150 -13.77 -24.14 -21.56
CA ASN A 150 -12.91 -23.10 -21.05
C ASN A 150 -12.59 -22.12 -22.19
N LEU A 151 -13.02 -20.88 -22.03
CA LEU A 151 -12.92 -19.83 -23.03
C LEU A 151 -12.08 -18.67 -22.48
N SER A 152 -11.13 -18.19 -23.27
CA SER A 152 -10.32 -17.02 -22.94
C SER A 152 -10.60 -15.89 -23.94
N LEU A 153 -10.95 -14.70 -23.43
CA LEU A 153 -11.07 -13.46 -24.18
C LEU A 153 -10.03 -12.45 -23.70
N SER A 154 -9.46 -11.70 -24.64
CA SER A 154 -8.66 -10.51 -24.32
C SER A 154 -8.82 -9.41 -25.36
N SER A 155 -8.85 -8.17 -24.90
CA SER A 155 -8.81 -6.99 -25.77
C SER A 155 -7.36 -6.72 -26.22
N GLY A 156 -7.13 -6.71 -27.53
CA GLY A 156 -5.88 -6.30 -28.16
C GLY A 156 -5.70 -4.78 -28.23
N LYS A 157 -4.60 -4.33 -28.84
CA LYS A 157 -4.42 -2.91 -29.19
C LYS A 157 -5.36 -2.58 -30.37
N GLU A 158 -5.84 -1.34 -30.45
CA GLU A 158 -6.73 -0.85 -31.53
C GLU A 158 -8.14 -1.49 -31.56
N GLY A 159 -8.59 -2.10 -30.44
CA GLY A 159 -9.97 -2.59 -30.30
C GLY A 159 -10.19 -4.00 -30.88
N GLU A 160 -9.13 -4.71 -31.27
CA GLU A 160 -9.21 -6.13 -31.64
C GLU A 160 -9.61 -7.00 -30.44
N LEU A 161 -10.36 -8.07 -30.68
CA LEU A 161 -10.70 -9.08 -29.67
C LEU A 161 -10.03 -10.40 -30.03
N ASN A 162 -9.24 -10.94 -29.11
CA ASN A 162 -8.65 -12.26 -29.25
C ASN A 162 -9.46 -13.26 -28.43
N LEU A 163 -9.91 -14.34 -29.08
CA LEU A 163 -10.70 -15.41 -28.50
C LEU A 163 -9.97 -16.74 -28.66
N SER A 164 -9.92 -17.52 -27.59
CA SER A 164 -9.32 -18.87 -27.58
C SER A 164 -10.22 -19.85 -26.83
N VAL A 165 -10.55 -20.97 -27.48
CA VAL A 165 -11.31 -22.07 -26.88
C VAL A 165 -10.32 -23.10 -26.35
N ASN A 166 -10.05 -23.12 -25.05
CA ASN A 166 -9.08 -24.06 -24.44
C ASN A 166 -9.67 -25.46 -24.20
N SER A 167 -10.99 -25.57 -24.08
CA SER A 167 -11.72 -26.85 -24.04
C SER A 167 -13.19 -26.61 -24.36
N GLY A 168 -13.90 -27.64 -24.87
CA GLY A 168 -15.29 -27.53 -25.32
C GLY A 168 -15.45 -26.91 -26.71
N ASN A 169 -16.67 -26.46 -26.99
CA ASN A 169 -17.04 -25.83 -28.26
C ASN A 169 -17.68 -24.46 -27.98
N ALA A 170 -17.36 -23.46 -28.79
CA ALA A 170 -17.94 -22.13 -28.71
C ALA A 170 -18.51 -21.70 -30.07
N LYS A 171 -19.68 -21.07 -30.08
CA LYS A 171 -20.28 -20.46 -31.27
C LYS A 171 -20.06 -18.95 -31.22
N VAL A 172 -19.42 -18.40 -32.25
CA VAL A 172 -19.13 -16.97 -32.36
C VAL A 172 -20.03 -16.35 -33.42
N ARG A 173 -20.76 -15.31 -33.04
CA ARG A 173 -21.60 -14.53 -33.94
C ARG A 173 -21.07 -13.10 -34.03
N THR A 174 -20.64 -12.66 -35.21
CA THR A 174 -20.18 -11.29 -35.49
C THR A 174 -20.65 -10.83 -36.87
N GLY A 175 -21.08 -9.57 -37.01
CA GLY A 175 -21.56 -9.01 -38.29
C GLY A 175 -22.65 -9.84 -39.00
N GLY A 176 -23.46 -10.61 -38.25
CA GLY A 176 -24.49 -11.52 -38.80
C GLY A 176 -23.99 -12.90 -39.26
N ARG A 177 -22.69 -13.18 -39.23
CA ARG A 177 -22.11 -14.51 -39.48
C ARG A 177 -22.01 -15.31 -38.19
N VAL A 178 -22.22 -16.63 -38.27
CA VAL A 178 -22.04 -17.58 -37.16
C VAL A 178 -20.94 -18.57 -37.54
N GLU A 179 -19.92 -18.69 -36.70
CA GLU A 179 -18.82 -19.65 -36.83
C GLU A 179 -18.73 -20.51 -35.57
N GLU A 180 -18.53 -21.83 -35.73
CA GLU A 180 -18.36 -22.75 -34.62
C GLU A 180 -16.88 -23.07 -34.43
N LEU A 181 -16.37 -22.80 -33.23
CA LEU A 181 -14.99 -23.01 -32.82
C LEU A 181 -14.91 -24.23 -31.91
N GLY A 182 -14.14 -25.23 -32.34
CA GLY A 182 -13.77 -26.35 -31.51
C GLY A 182 -12.61 -26.02 -30.56
N VAL A 183 -12.19 -27.03 -29.80
CA VAL A 183 -11.02 -26.97 -28.92
C VAL A 183 -9.79 -26.50 -29.68
N ASP A 184 -8.98 -25.68 -29.01
CA ASP A 184 -7.70 -25.15 -29.45
C ASP A 184 -7.74 -24.20 -30.67
N ARG A 185 -8.93 -23.76 -31.10
CA ARG A 185 -9.05 -22.68 -32.09
C ARG A 185 -8.81 -21.34 -31.41
N ASN A 186 -7.84 -20.59 -31.96
CA ASN A 186 -7.57 -19.22 -31.61
C ASN A 186 -7.98 -18.32 -32.78
N ILE A 187 -8.82 -17.32 -32.52
CA ILE A 187 -9.25 -16.34 -33.52
C ILE A 187 -9.03 -14.92 -33.03
N GLY A 188 -8.67 -14.04 -33.96
CA GLY A 188 -8.72 -12.60 -33.78
C GLY A 188 -9.94 -12.02 -34.49
N ILE A 189 -10.56 -11.01 -33.88
CA ILE A 189 -11.70 -10.29 -34.41
C ILE A 189 -11.33 -8.81 -34.49
N ALA A 190 -11.32 -8.27 -35.71
CA ALA A 190 -11.08 -6.86 -35.98
C ALA A 190 -12.29 -6.28 -36.75
N GLY A 191 -13.14 -5.52 -36.05
CA GLY A 191 -14.46 -5.15 -36.56
C GLY A 191 -15.33 -6.40 -36.79
N ASP A 192 -15.85 -6.59 -38.00
CA ASP A 192 -16.65 -7.75 -38.39
C ASP A 192 -15.82 -8.86 -39.08
N ARG A 193 -14.48 -8.74 -39.10
CA ARG A 193 -13.59 -9.72 -39.73
C ARG A 193 -13.02 -10.70 -38.71
N LEU A 194 -13.23 -11.98 -38.98
CA LEU A 194 -12.61 -13.11 -38.29
C LEU A 194 -11.30 -13.50 -39.00
N TYR A 195 -10.24 -13.78 -38.24
CA TYR A 195 -9.01 -14.38 -38.74
C TYR A 195 -8.46 -15.39 -37.73
N GLU A 196 -7.86 -16.48 -38.22
CA GLU A 196 -7.27 -17.51 -37.36
C GLU A 196 -5.88 -17.06 -36.89
N LEU A 197 -5.63 -17.23 -35.59
CA LEU A 197 -4.32 -16.97 -34.99
C LEU A 197 -3.45 -18.23 -35.13
N ASN A 198 -2.25 -18.08 -35.69
CA ASN A 198 -1.28 -19.15 -35.90
C ASN A 198 -0.48 -19.52 -34.63
N LEU A 199 -0.75 -18.84 -33.51
CA LEU A 199 -0.05 -19.02 -32.23
C LEU A 199 -0.95 -19.76 -31.25
N LYS A 200 -0.59 -20.99 -30.90
CA LYS A 200 -1.35 -21.83 -29.98
C LYS A 200 -0.51 -22.25 -28.79
N LEU A 201 -0.98 -21.90 -27.59
CA LEU A 201 -0.30 -22.17 -26.33
C LEU A 201 -0.75 -23.53 -25.77
N THR A 202 0.17 -24.28 -25.16
CA THR A 202 -0.12 -25.60 -24.58
C THR A 202 0.04 -25.57 -23.06
N ALA A 203 1.20 -25.12 -22.56
CA ALA A 203 1.48 -25.06 -21.13
C ALA A 203 2.26 -23.78 -20.74
N PRO A 204 2.09 -23.24 -19.52
CA PRO A 204 1.12 -23.66 -18.50
C PRO A 204 -0.33 -23.43 -18.93
N SER A 205 -1.25 -24.28 -18.42
CA SER A 205 -2.68 -24.09 -18.64
C SER A 205 -3.15 -22.77 -18.02
N PRO A 206 -4.21 -22.14 -18.57
CA PRO A 206 -4.76 -20.92 -17.99
C PRO A 206 -5.16 -21.15 -16.52
N GLY A 207 -4.67 -20.30 -15.61
CA GLY A 207 -4.93 -20.38 -14.18
C GLY A 207 -4.19 -21.49 -13.43
N ALA A 208 -3.12 -22.04 -14.00
CA ALA A 208 -2.36 -23.11 -13.35
C ALA A 208 -1.69 -22.65 -12.05
N TYR A 209 -1.70 -23.53 -11.04
CA TYR A 209 -0.90 -23.41 -9.81
C TYR A 209 0.36 -24.26 -9.97
N LEU A 210 1.51 -23.62 -10.00
CA LEU A 210 2.81 -24.26 -10.15
C LEU A 210 3.56 -24.15 -8.83
N TYR A 211 3.86 -25.30 -8.23
CA TYR A 211 4.46 -25.38 -6.92
C TYR A 211 5.99 -25.47 -7.04
N GLY A 212 6.70 -24.59 -6.32
CA GLY A 212 8.16 -24.51 -6.34
C GLY A 212 8.77 -24.72 -4.95
N SER A 213 9.88 -25.44 -4.89
CA SER A 213 10.67 -25.57 -3.67
C SER A 213 11.42 -24.25 -3.39
N GLY A 214 11.20 -23.65 -2.23
CA GLY A 214 11.84 -22.38 -1.85
C GLY A 214 11.10 -21.15 -2.39
N ARG A 215 11.84 -20.13 -2.88
CA ARG A 215 11.29 -18.84 -3.36
C ARG A 215 11.03 -18.77 -4.87
N THR A 216 11.38 -19.82 -5.60
CA THR A 216 11.23 -19.92 -7.06
C THR A 216 10.62 -21.26 -7.46
N GLY A 217 9.87 -21.27 -8.57
CA GLY A 217 9.35 -22.48 -9.20
C GLY A 217 9.81 -22.59 -10.65
N ALA A 218 10.10 -23.82 -11.08
CA ALA A 218 10.38 -24.12 -12.48
C ALA A 218 9.08 -24.08 -13.28
N VAL A 219 9.04 -23.26 -14.33
CA VAL A 219 7.87 -23.13 -15.20
C VAL A 219 8.26 -23.49 -16.62
N ASN A 220 7.69 -24.58 -17.13
CA ASN A 220 7.85 -24.96 -18.51
C ASN A 220 6.76 -24.33 -19.37
N PHE A 221 7.17 -23.54 -20.34
CA PHE A 221 6.30 -22.96 -21.37
C PHE A 221 6.36 -23.85 -22.60
N GLU A 222 5.20 -24.17 -23.16
CA GLU A 222 5.06 -25.02 -24.34
C GLU A 222 3.98 -24.46 -25.25
N TRP A 223 4.22 -24.57 -26.56
CA TRP A 223 3.31 -24.10 -27.61
C TRP A 223 3.42 -24.99 -28.85
N GLU A 224 2.50 -24.82 -29.78
CA GLU A 224 2.55 -25.49 -31.08
C GLU A 224 3.60 -24.85 -32.00
N LYS A 225 4.23 -25.65 -32.86
CA LYS A 225 5.29 -25.15 -33.75
C LYS A 225 4.73 -24.12 -34.73
N VAL A 226 5.21 -22.88 -34.61
CA VAL A 226 4.82 -21.77 -35.49
C VAL A 226 5.36 -21.99 -36.90
N LYS A 227 4.57 -21.63 -37.92
CA LYS A 227 4.94 -21.77 -39.34
C LYS A 227 6.28 -21.06 -39.65
N PRO A 228 7.13 -21.63 -40.54
CA PRO A 228 8.36 -20.98 -40.99
C PRO A 228 8.10 -19.56 -41.53
N GLY A 229 9.07 -18.67 -41.39
CA GLY A 229 8.95 -17.27 -41.82
C GLY A 229 8.53 -16.29 -40.73
N HIS A 230 8.37 -16.73 -39.47
CA HIS A 230 8.06 -15.86 -38.33
C HIS A 230 9.16 -15.90 -37.27
N ALA A 231 9.55 -14.73 -36.75
CA ALA A 231 10.36 -14.63 -35.54
C ALA A 231 9.45 -14.64 -34.31
N VAL A 232 9.54 -15.69 -33.49
CA VAL A 232 8.68 -15.89 -32.31
C VAL A 232 9.39 -15.40 -31.05
N PHE A 233 8.64 -14.70 -30.20
CA PHE A 233 9.07 -14.21 -28.91
C PHE A 233 8.13 -14.73 -27.82
N LEU A 234 8.68 -15.31 -26.77
CA LEU A 234 7.95 -15.61 -25.53
C LEU A 234 8.03 -14.37 -24.63
N GLU A 235 6.89 -13.87 -24.21
CA GLU A 235 6.77 -12.74 -23.30
C GLU A 235 6.12 -13.22 -22.01
N VAL A 236 6.81 -13.04 -20.88
CA VAL A 236 6.30 -13.37 -19.54
C VAL A 236 6.41 -12.11 -18.69
N ALA A 237 5.32 -11.64 -18.09
CA ALA A 237 5.25 -10.40 -17.33
C ALA A 237 4.54 -10.61 -15.99
N ARG A 238 4.70 -9.64 -15.08
CA ARG A 238 3.94 -9.58 -13.82
C ARG A 238 2.60 -8.83 -13.98
N ASP A 239 2.35 -8.31 -15.17
CA ASP A 239 1.17 -7.54 -15.56
C ASP A 239 0.64 -8.02 -16.92
N SER A 240 -0.68 -7.99 -17.13
CA SER A 240 -1.29 -8.52 -18.35
C SER A 240 -1.14 -7.58 -19.54
N SER A 241 -0.74 -6.33 -19.31
CA SER A 241 -0.39 -5.35 -20.35
C SER A 241 1.06 -5.48 -20.85
N PHE A 242 1.86 -6.36 -20.26
CA PHE A 242 3.26 -6.61 -20.59
C PHE A 242 4.12 -5.33 -20.61
N ARG A 243 3.87 -4.40 -19.68
CA ARG A 243 4.63 -3.15 -19.52
C ARG A 243 6.10 -3.42 -19.22
N ALA A 244 6.35 -4.44 -18.39
CA ALA A 244 7.69 -4.91 -18.07
C ALA A 244 7.74 -6.45 -18.10
N LEU A 245 8.62 -7.00 -18.93
CA LEU A 245 8.82 -8.45 -18.99
C LEU A 245 9.60 -8.91 -17.76
N ALA A 246 9.06 -9.88 -17.05
CA ALA A 246 9.74 -10.60 -15.99
C ALA A 246 10.69 -11.67 -16.53
N ALA A 247 10.33 -12.27 -17.67
CA ALA A 247 11.17 -13.19 -18.44
C ALA A 247 10.70 -13.19 -19.90
N GLY A 248 11.55 -13.68 -20.81
CA GLY A 248 11.17 -13.80 -22.21
C GLY A 248 12.32 -13.53 -23.18
N GLY A 249 11.98 -13.49 -24.46
CA GLY A 249 12.90 -13.24 -25.55
C GLY A 249 12.57 -14.04 -26.80
N ARG A 250 13.44 -13.93 -27.81
CA ARG A 250 13.31 -14.70 -29.05
C ARG A 250 13.51 -16.19 -28.77
N VAL A 251 12.65 -17.01 -29.34
CA VAL A 251 12.65 -18.47 -29.17
C VAL A 251 12.70 -19.16 -30.53
N ALA A 252 13.50 -20.21 -30.65
CA ALA A 252 13.67 -20.98 -31.90
C ALA A 252 12.92 -22.33 -31.90
N GLY A 253 12.51 -22.81 -30.72
CA GLY A 253 11.75 -24.04 -30.54
C GLY A 253 10.30 -23.78 -30.15
N ASN A 254 9.67 -24.81 -29.61
CA ASN A 254 8.27 -24.79 -29.15
C ASN A 254 8.13 -24.96 -27.63
N THR A 255 9.25 -24.88 -26.90
CA THR A 255 9.28 -24.96 -25.44
C THR A 255 10.38 -24.06 -24.85
N ARG A 256 10.18 -23.58 -23.63
CA ARG A 256 11.17 -22.84 -22.85
C ARG A 256 10.90 -22.98 -21.35
N LEU A 257 11.95 -23.27 -20.58
CA LEU A 257 11.87 -23.29 -19.12
C LEU A 257 12.43 -22.00 -18.51
N PHE A 258 11.73 -21.46 -17.50
CA PHE A 258 12.22 -20.38 -16.65
C PHE A 258 12.10 -20.74 -15.17
N GLN A 259 13.02 -20.24 -14.35
CA GLN A 259 12.89 -20.21 -12.89
C GLN A 259 12.25 -18.89 -12.51
N LEU A 260 11.02 -18.94 -12.00
CA LEU A 260 10.23 -17.76 -11.69
C LEU A 260 10.00 -17.68 -10.18
N ALA A 261 10.17 -16.48 -9.60
CA ALA A 261 9.88 -16.26 -8.20
C ALA A 261 8.40 -16.46 -7.87
N GLU A 262 8.05 -16.68 -6.61
CA GLU A 262 6.64 -16.79 -6.22
C GLU A 262 5.79 -15.60 -6.71
N GLY A 263 4.51 -15.85 -6.97
CA GLY A 263 3.52 -14.87 -7.40
C GLY A 263 2.88 -15.17 -8.75
N ILE A 264 2.07 -14.23 -9.22
CA ILE A 264 1.31 -14.36 -10.47
C ILE A 264 2.13 -13.86 -11.64
N TYR A 265 1.91 -14.49 -12.79
CA TYR A 265 2.52 -14.15 -14.06
C TYR A 265 1.51 -14.26 -15.19
N TYR A 266 1.69 -13.41 -16.18
CA TYR A 266 1.01 -13.46 -17.46
C TYR A 266 2.02 -13.82 -18.53
N TRP A 267 1.59 -14.58 -19.53
CA TRP A 267 2.43 -14.94 -20.64
C TRP A 267 1.68 -15.01 -21.95
N ARG A 268 2.39 -14.72 -23.03
CA ARG A 268 1.91 -14.81 -24.41
C ARG A 268 3.08 -15.07 -25.36
N LEU A 269 2.76 -15.47 -26.58
CA LEU A 269 3.67 -15.42 -27.71
C LEU A 269 3.41 -14.19 -28.56
N ARG A 270 4.49 -13.63 -29.12
CA ARG A 270 4.45 -12.64 -30.19
C ARG A 270 5.24 -13.17 -31.37
N ALA A 271 4.59 -13.37 -32.51
CA ALA A 271 5.25 -13.63 -33.79
C ALA A 271 5.41 -12.34 -34.59
N VAL A 272 6.52 -12.26 -35.32
CA VAL A 272 6.79 -11.18 -36.27
C VAL A 272 7.07 -11.81 -37.63
N GLU A 273 6.23 -11.52 -38.60
CA GLU A 273 6.38 -12.03 -39.97
C GLU A 273 7.62 -11.43 -40.65
N ALA A 274 8.43 -12.29 -41.27
CA ALA A 274 9.60 -11.89 -42.04
C ALA A 274 9.15 -11.20 -43.34
N GLY A 275 9.61 -9.96 -43.56
CA GLY A 275 9.32 -9.18 -44.77
C GLY A 275 8.31 -8.06 -44.56
N THR A 276 7.16 -8.34 -43.93
CA THR A 276 6.13 -7.31 -43.66
C THR A 276 6.32 -6.62 -42.30
N GLY A 277 6.98 -7.30 -41.35
CA GLY A 277 7.09 -6.83 -39.96
C GLY A 277 5.77 -6.87 -39.19
N LYS A 278 4.71 -7.48 -39.76
CA LYS A 278 3.41 -7.61 -39.10
C LYS A 278 3.56 -8.43 -37.82
N LYS A 279 2.94 -7.96 -36.74
CA LYS A 279 2.97 -8.59 -35.43
C LYS A 279 1.67 -9.34 -35.19
N GLU A 280 1.80 -10.55 -34.69
CA GLU A 280 0.68 -11.40 -34.28
C GLU A 280 0.92 -11.83 -32.83
N PHE A 281 -0.15 -11.86 -32.03
CA PHE A 281 -0.07 -12.21 -30.61
C PHE A 281 -0.99 -13.41 -30.33
N SER A 282 -0.54 -14.31 -29.44
CA SER A 282 -1.44 -15.31 -28.87
C SER A 282 -2.41 -14.68 -27.88
N GLU A 283 -3.33 -15.49 -27.35
CA GLU A 283 -4.05 -15.13 -26.13
C GLU A 283 -3.08 -14.90 -24.96
N VAL A 284 -3.52 -14.14 -23.96
CA VAL A 284 -2.80 -13.96 -22.70
C VAL A 284 -3.26 -15.01 -21.71
N ARG A 285 -2.34 -15.86 -21.25
CA ARG A 285 -2.58 -16.81 -20.17
C ARG A 285 -1.95 -16.32 -18.88
N TRP A 286 -2.57 -16.61 -17.75
CA TRP A 286 -1.96 -16.38 -16.44
C TRP A 286 -1.73 -17.70 -15.71
N PHE A 287 -0.77 -17.70 -14.79
CA PHE A 287 -0.51 -18.79 -13.86
C PHE A 287 0.08 -18.21 -12.56
N ARG A 288 0.09 -19.02 -11.50
CA ARG A 288 0.65 -18.64 -10.20
C ARG A 288 1.74 -19.60 -9.79
N VAL A 289 2.91 -19.05 -9.45
CA VAL A 289 3.99 -19.78 -8.79
C VAL A 289 3.76 -19.68 -7.28
N VAL A 290 3.64 -20.82 -6.61
CA VAL A 290 3.40 -20.91 -5.16
C VAL A 290 4.57 -21.61 -4.50
N SER A 291 5.03 -21.05 -3.38
CA SER A 291 6.08 -21.67 -2.56
C SER A 291 5.54 -22.87 -1.79
N GLU A 292 6.30 -23.97 -1.80
CA GLU A 292 6.00 -25.17 -1.01
C GLU A 292 6.52 -25.11 0.45
N ASN A 293 6.87 -23.93 0.95
CA ASN A 293 7.45 -23.82 2.29
C ASN A 293 6.44 -24.22 3.39
N PRO A 294 6.85 -25.02 4.40
CA PRO A 294 6.02 -25.31 5.56
C PRO A 294 5.58 -24.02 6.27
N THR A 295 4.38 -24.07 6.83
CA THR A 295 3.83 -22.96 7.61
C THR A 295 4.68 -22.70 8.85
N VAL A 296 5.02 -21.43 9.08
CA VAL A 296 5.81 -21.03 10.26
C VAL A 296 4.92 -21.07 11.51
N LEU A 297 5.26 -21.93 12.46
CA LEU A 297 4.59 -22.06 13.74
C LEU A 297 5.04 -20.94 14.70
N ILE A 298 4.11 -20.30 15.40
CA ILE A 298 4.37 -19.13 16.25
C ILE A 298 4.15 -19.46 17.73
N SER A 299 3.00 -20.06 18.06
CA SER A 299 2.63 -20.41 19.44
C SER A 299 1.89 -21.75 19.45
N PRO A 300 2.13 -22.64 20.45
CA PRO A 300 3.23 -22.58 21.41
C PRO A 300 4.60 -22.59 20.74
N ALA A 301 5.56 -21.84 21.30
CA ALA A 301 6.94 -21.89 20.80
C ALA A 301 7.52 -23.30 20.93
N ASN A 302 8.49 -23.64 20.09
CA ASN A 302 9.12 -24.97 20.16
C ASN A 302 9.77 -25.18 21.54
N ARG A 303 9.44 -26.31 22.19
CA ARG A 303 9.83 -26.69 23.56
C ARG A 303 9.28 -25.76 24.66
N ALA A 304 8.16 -25.08 24.42
CA ALA A 304 7.51 -24.27 25.45
C ALA A 304 7.07 -25.12 26.66
N VAL A 305 7.15 -24.56 27.86
CA VAL A 305 6.62 -25.17 29.09
C VAL A 305 5.45 -24.32 29.57
N ILE A 306 4.27 -24.93 29.68
CA ILE A 306 3.03 -24.30 30.09
C ILE A 306 2.61 -24.93 31.42
N SER A 307 2.46 -24.13 32.46
CA SER A 307 2.09 -24.63 33.79
C SER A 307 0.66 -24.28 34.18
N TYR A 308 0.01 -25.19 34.90
CA TYR A 308 -1.32 -25.00 35.47
C TYR A 308 -1.40 -25.65 36.85
N ARG A 309 -2.36 -25.25 37.70
CA ARG A 309 -2.53 -25.85 39.04
C ARG A 309 -3.79 -26.72 39.12
N THR A 310 -4.97 -26.10 38.98
CA THR A 310 -6.26 -26.82 39.06
C THR A 310 -7.06 -26.72 37.77
N VAL A 311 -6.98 -25.59 37.06
CA VAL A 311 -7.73 -25.36 35.82
C VAL A 311 -6.84 -25.63 34.62
N LEU A 312 -7.31 -26.44 33.66
CA LEU A 312 -6.53 -26.72 32.44
C LEU A 312 -6.23 -25.42 31.67
N PRO A 313 -5.01 -25.27 31.12
CA PRO A 313 -4.64 -24.05 30.42
C PRO A 313 -5.32 -24.01 29.05
N ILE A 314 -5.81 -22.83 28.65
CA ILE A 314 -6.21 -22.57 27.27
C ILE A 314 -4.94 -22.31 26.46
N ILE A 315 -4.60 -23.24 25.58
CA ILE A 315 -3.44 -23.16 24.70
C ILE A 315 -3.91 -22.64 23.34
N THR A 316 -3.44 -21.45 22.96
CA THR A 316 -3.67 -20.88 21.64
C THR A 316 -2.55 -21.28 20.69
N PHE A 317 -2.91 -22.11 19.72
CA PHE A 317 -2.08 -22.44 18.58
C PHE A 317 -2.17 -21.32 17.56
N THR A 318 -1.04 -20.81 17.09
CA THR A 318 -0.95 -19.74 16.11
C THR A 318 0.17 -20.03 15.15
N TRP A 319 -0.09 -19.79 13.87
CA TRP A 319 0.86 -19.99 12.78
C TRP A 319 0.75 -18.84 11.78
N ARG A 320 1.77 -18.69 10.94
CA ARG A 320 1.79 -17.66 9.90
C ARG A 320 0.85 -18.07 8.77
N GLN A 321 -0.07 -17.20 8.39
CA GLN A 321 -0.91 -17.46 7.23
C GLN A 321 -0.07 -17.54 5.94
N THR A 322 -0.21 -18.65 5.19
CA THR A 322 0.51 -18.87 3.91
C THR A 322 -0.20 -18.23 2.73
N ASP A 323 -1.54 -18.33 2.69
CA ASP A 323 -2.39 -17.75 1.65
C ASP A 323 -3.78 -17.39 2.22
N GLN A 324 -4.54 -16.50 1.55
CA GLN A 324 -5.88 -16.09 1.98
C GLN A 324 -6.92 -17.22 1.89
N ASP A 325 -6.71 -18.16 0.98
CA ASP A 325 -7.64 -19.28 0.72
C ASP A 325 -7.09 -20.63 1.22
N ALA A 326 -5.94 -20.61 1.88
CA ALA A 326 -5.38 -21.81 2.50
C ALA A 326 -6.30 -22.35 3.60
N LYS A 327 -6.47 -23.68 3.60
CA LYS A 327 -7.08 -24.41 4.71
C LYS A 327 -5.98 -25.06 5.53
N TYR A 328 -6.10 -24.98 6.85
CA TYR A 328 -5.12 -25.50 7.78
C TYR A 328 -5.69 -26.69 8.54
N ARG A 329 -4.91 -27.75 8.69
CA ARG A 329 -5.22 -28.88 9.55
C ARG A 329 -4.21 -28.93 10.70
N LEU A 330 -4.66 -28.53 11.90
CA LEU A 330 -3.90 -28.65 13.13
C LEU A 330 -3.95 -30.10 13.63
N ARG A 331 -2.77 -30.70 13.82
CA ARG A 331 -2.61 -31.96 14.53
C ARG A 331 -1.80 -31.75 15.80
N VAL A 332 -2.29 -32.31 16.92
CA VAL A 332 -1.54 -32.40 18.18
C VAL A 332 -1.51 -33.86 18.61
N SER A 333 -0.33 -34.36 18.95
CA SER A 333 -0.03 -35.75 19.27
C SER A 333 0.75 -35.88 20.58
N ARG A 334 0.67 -37.05 21.21
CA ARG A 334 1.45 -37.39 22.41
C ARG A 334 2.83 -37.96 22.09
N ASP A 335 3.10 -38.29 20.82
CA ASP A 335 4.40 -38.77 20.35
C ASP A 335 4.97 -37.92 19.21
N GLY A 336 6.30 -37.96 19.06
CA GLY A 336 7.03 -37.17 18.07
C GLY A 336 6.86 -37.65 16.63
N GLU A 337 6.39 -38.88 16.42
CA GLU A 337 6.13 -39.46 15.10
C GLU A 337 4.70 -39.15 14.59
N MET A 338 3.89 -38.45 15.41
CA MET A 338 2.51 -38.07 15.11
C MET A 338 1.57 -39.27 14.90
N LYS A 339 1.75 -40.35 15.66
CA LYS A 339 0.92 -41.58 15.57
C LYS A 339 -0.29 -41.57 16.52
N ASP A 340 -0.09 -41.19 17.78
CA ASP A 340 -1.10 -41.00 18.82
C ASP A 340 -1.63 -39.56 18.76
N VAL A 341 -2.53 -39.30 17.80
CA VAL A 341 -3.09 -37.97 17.54
C VAL A 341 -4.24 -37.70 18.52
N LEU A 342 -4.02 -36.74 19.43
CA LEU A 342 -5.02 -36.26 20.38
C LEU A 342 -5.99 -35.25 19.75
N VAL A 343 -5.48 -34.36 18.89
CA VAL A 343 -6.26 -33.30 18.23
C VAL A 343 -6.04 -33.38 16.73
N ASN A 344 -7.13 -33.38 15.97
CA ASN A 344 -7.12 -33.22 14.51
C ASN A 344 -8.29 -32.30 14.11
N ARG A 345 -7.99 -31.07 13.71
CA ARG A 345 -8.99 -30.04 13.41
C ARG A 345 -8.61 -29.26 12.16
N THR A 346 -9.59 -29.00 11.31
CA THR A 346 -9.42 -28.17 10.12
C THR A 346 -10.02 -26.78 10.35
N THR A 347 -9.32 -25.73 9.96
CA THR A 347 -9.78 -24.34 10.07
C THR A 347 -9.28 -23.51 8.89
N GLY A 348 -10.03 -22.48 8.50
CA GLY A 348 -9.57 -21.46 7.54
C GLY A 348 -8.90 -20.26 8.22
N GLN A 349 -8.74 -20.28 9.54
CA GLN A 349 -8.06 -19.25 10.32
C GLN A 349 -6.61 -19.62 10.60
N ASP A 350 -5.81 -18.64 11.00
CA ASP A 350 -4.39 -18.78 11.36
C ASP A 350 -4.14 -19.15 12.84
N ARG A 351 -5.22 -19.44 13.57
CA ARG A 351 -5.19 -19.76 15.00
C ARG A 351 -6.29 -20.72 15.43
N LEU A 352 -6.04 -21.44 16.52
CA LEU A 352 -7.03 -22.25 17.22
C LEU A 352 -6.70 -22.33 18.72
N SER A 353 -7.68 -22.07 19.58
CA SER A 353 -7.52 -22.18 21.05
C SER A 353 -8.18 -23.45 21.57
N LEU A 354 -7.49 -24.18 22.43
CA LEU A 354 -7.92 -25.47 22.97
C LEU A 354 -7.54 -25.57 24.46
N ASP A 355 -8.41 -26.17 25.27
CA ASP A 355 -8.31 -26.24 26.74
C ASP A 355 -8.29 -27.68 27.27
N THR A 356 -7.86 -28.64 26.45
CA THR A 356 -7.97 -30.09 26.71
C THR A 356 -6.69 -30.74 27.25
N PHE A 357 -5.59 -29.99 27.35
CA PHE A 357 -4.27 -30.58 27.63
C PHE A 357 -4.00 -30.70 29.13
N GLN A 358 -3.89 -31.94 29.59
CA GLN A 358 -3.42 -32.28 30.94
C GLN A 358 -1.89 -32.28 30.99
N GLU A 359 -1.33 -32.57 32.15
CA GLU A 359 0.11 -32.77 32.29
C GLU A 359 0.64 -33.82 31.30
N GLY A 360 1.70 -33.46 30.56
CA GLY A 360 2.28 -34.31 29.53
C GLY A 360 3.16 -33.56 28.53
N ASN A 361 3.82 -34.32 27.66
CA ASN A 361 4.56 -33.79 26.52
C ASN A 361 3.72 -33.97 25.26
N TYR A 362 3.67 -32.93 24.43
CA TYR A 362 2.87 -32.90 23.22
C TYR A 362 3.69 -32.40 22.04
N PHE A 363 3.32 -32.86 20.86
CA PHE A 363 3.88 -32.48 19.59
C PHE A 363 2.78 -31.93 18.71
N TRP A 364 3.01 -30.84 17.99
CA TRP A 364 2.00 -30.27 17.12
C TRP A 364 2.57 -29.86 15.77
N SER A 365 1.74 -29.97 14.74
CA SER A 365 2.05 -29.55 13.37
C SER A 365 0.80 -29.00 12.69
N VAL A 366 1.01 -28.17 11.67
CA VAL A 366 -0.07 -27.62 10.86
C VAL A 366 0.18 -27.99 9.40
N GLU A 367 -0.67 -28.85 8.85
CA GLU A 367 -0.68 -29.13 7.41
C GLU A 367 -1.48 -28.04 6.69
N THR A 368 -0.93 -27.52 5.61
CA THR A 368 -1.56 -26.49 4.79
C THR A 368 -2.04 -27.08 3.49
N THR A 369 -3.31 -26.86 3.18
CA THR A 369 -3.93 -27.18 1.90
C THR A 369 -4.09 -25.88 1.09
N MET A 370 -3.50 -25.84 -0.11
CA MET A 370 -3.61 -24.71 -1.05
C MET A 370 -4.15 -25.19 -2.40
N GLY A 371 -4.75 -24.27 -3.15
CA GLY A 371 -5.39 -24.57 -4.44
C GLY A 371 -6.82 -25.10 -4.31
N ALA A 372 -7.46 -25.38 -5.45
CA ALA A 372 -8.82 -25.90 -5.52
C ALA A 372 -8.96 -26.96 -6.62
N GLY A 373 -9.85 -27.93 -6.42
CA GLY A 373 -10.11 -29.01 -7.38
C GLY A 373 -8.87 -29.87 -7.63
N LYS A 374 -8.55 -30.15 -8.90
CA LYS A 374 -7.40 -30.98 -9.29
C LYS A 374 -6.03 -30.36 -8.97
N ASN A 375 -5.98 -29.08 -8.61
CA ASN A 375 -4.76 -28.35 -8.29
C ASN A 375 -4.52 -28.24 -6.78
N GLU A 376 -5.31 -28.92 -5.94
CA GLU A 376 -5.14 -28.94 -4.49
C GLU A 376 -3.80 -29.63 -4.11
N LYS A 377 -2.98 -28.93 -3.32
CA LYS A 377 -1.73 -29.45 -2.78
C LYS A 377 -1.74 -29.36 -1.26
N LYS A 378 -1.35 -30.47 -0.62
CA LYS A 378 -1.12 -30.55 0.83
C LYS A 378 0.37 -30.39 1.11
N ILE A 379 0.69 -29.46 1.99
CA ILE A 379 2.04 -29.17 2.46
C ILE A 379 2.12 -29.55 3.94
N PRO A 380 2.94 -30.54 4.31
CA PRO A 380 3.12 -30.90 5.71
C PRO A 380 3.84 -29.77 6.47
N GLY A 381 3.39 -29.50 7.70
CA GLY A 381 4.06 -28.55 8.59
C GLY A 381 5.24 -29.15 9.35
N THR A 382 6.13 -28.29 9.84
CA THR A 382 7.16 -28.68 10.81
C THR A 382 6.52 -29.10 12.13
N ILE A 383 7.16 -30.02 12.86
CA ILE A 383 6.71 -30.48 14.17
C ILE A 383 7.38 -29.65 15.27
N TYR A 384 6.59 -29.00 16.12
CA TYR A 384 7.04 -28.35 17.35
C TYR A 384 6.60 -29.18 18.56
N SER A 385 7.35 -29.12 19.66
CA SER A 385 6.93 -29.72 20.93
C SER A 385 6.55 -28.67 21.96
N PHE A 386 5.72 -29.05 22.94
CA PHE A 386 5.47 -28.28 24.16
C PHE A 386 5.17 -29.24 25.32
N GLN A 387 5.45 -28.79 26.53
CA GLN A 387 5.18 -29.53 27.76
C GLN A 387 4.11 -28.79 28.55
N VAL A 388 3.10 -29.52 29.01
CA VAL A 388 2.15 -29.05 30.00
C VAL A 388 2.53 -29.66 31.34
N LYS A 389 2.74 -28.83 32.36
CA LYS A 389 3.20 -29.27 33.68
C LYS A 389 2.20 -28.86 34.75
N LYS A 390 1.79 -29.79 35.60
CA LYS A 390 0.99 -29.43 36.78
C LYS A 390 1.93 -28.92 37.87
N SER A 391 1.75 -27.68 38.30
CA SER A 391 2.60 -27.02 39.30
C SER A 391 1.78 -26.64 40.51
N THR A 392 2.35 -26.83 41.71
CA THR A 392 1.78 -26.27 42.95
C THR A 392 2.00 -24.76 43.05
N LEU A 393 2.96 -24.21 42.29
CA LEU A 393 3.30 -22.80 42.24
C LEU A 393 2.79 -22.18 40.94
N LEU A 394 1.90 -21.18 41.07
CA LEU A 394 1.44 -20.35 39.95
C LEU A 394 2.51 -19.31 39.58
N PRO A 395 2.67 -18.96 38.29
CA PRO A 395 3.64 -17.96 37.85
C PRO A 395 3.30 -16.55 38.39
N PRO A 396 4.32 -15.70 38.63
CA PRO A 396 4.11 -14.32 39.07
C PRO A 396 3.32 -13.50 38.04
N PRO A 397 2.52 -12.50 38.47
CA PRO A 397 1.94 -11.52 37.56
C PRO A 397 2.99 -10.78 36.72
N GLU A 398 2.69 -10.53 35.45
CA GLU A 398 3.56 -9.83 34.52
C GLU A 398 3.24 -8.34 34.51
N LEU A 399 4.22 -7.50 34.85
CA LEU A 399 4.04 -6.05 34.89
C LEU A 399 3.94 -5.48 33.46
N LEU A 400 2.97 -4.59 33.22
CA LEU A 400 2.75 -3.99 31.90
C LEU A 400 3.17 -2.52 31.88
N TYR A 401 2.58 -1.71 32.76
CA TYR A 401 2.84 -0.27 32.82
C TYR A 401 2.88 0.20 34.29
N PRO A 402 3.75 1.15 34.68
CA PRO A 402 4.85 1.73 33.92
C PRO A 402 5.89 0.72 33.41
N THR A 403 6.62 1.08 32.36
CA THR A 403 7.83 0.35 31.96
C THR A 403 8.94 0.60 32.96
N ASP A 404 9.92 -0.31 33.01
CA ASP A 404 11.06 -0.18 33.91
C ASP A 404 11.89 1.09 33.61
N GLY A 405 12.35 1.78 34.65
CA GLY A 405 13.14 3.01 34.57
C GLY A 405 12.38 4.25 34.07
N ARG A 406 11.05 4.19 33.98
CA ARG A 406 10.26 5.28 33.39
C ARG A 406 10.28 6.55 34.23
N ASN A 407 10.50 7.69 33.58
CA ASN A 407 10.32 9.01 34.17
C ASN A 407 8.84 9.41 34.20
N LEU A 408 8.34 9.82 35.37
CA LEU A 408 6.97 10.20 35.65
C LEU A 408 6.95 11.60 36.28
N LEU A 409 6.20 12.51 35.67
CA LEU A 409 6.04 13.84 36.24
C LEU A 409 5.09 13.80 37.43
N ARG A 410 5.48 14.43 38.54
CA ARG A 410 4.65 14.51 39.74
C ARG A 410 3.27 15.11 39.47
N ALA A 411 3.17 16.04 38.51
CA ALA A 411 1.91 16.61 38.07
C ALA A 411 0.95 15.58 37.45
N LEU A 412 1.45 14.52 36.79
CA LEU A 412 0.63 13.43 36.25
C LEU A 412 -0.07 12.66 37.37
N MET A 413 0.65 12.43 38.47
CA MET A 413 0.12 11.74 39.64
C MET A 413 -1.05 12.50 40.27
N LYS A 414 -0.93 13.84 40.36
CA LYS A 414 -1.98 14.69 40.94
C LYS A 414 -3.17 14.90 40.02
N LYS A 415 -2.96 15.16 38.72
CA LYS A 415 -4.02 15.58 37.79
C LYS A 415 -4.69 14.43 37.03
N GLN A 416 -3.98 13.33 36.76
CA GLN A 416 -4.46 12.29 35.82
C GLN A 416 -4.57 10.88 36.42
N ASN A 417 -4.33 10.70 37.72
CA ASN A 417 -4.52 9.43 38.44
C ASN A 417 -3.79 8.25 37.77
N LEU A 418 -2.45 8.33 37.73
CA LEU A 418 -1.59 7.36 37.06
C LEU A 418 -1.93 5.92 37.47
N ALA A 419 -2.08 5.06 36.46
CA ALA A 419 -2.36 3.65 36.65
C ALA A 419 -1.08 2.81 36.59
N PHE A 420 -0.99 1.83 37.48
CA PHE A 420 -0.08 0.70 37.40
C PHE A 420 -0.87 -0.51 36.93
N THR A 421 -0.41 -1.21 35.89
CA THR A 421 -1.14 -2.32 35.28
C THR A 421 -0.25 -3.55 35.11
N TRP A 422 -0.88 -4.72 35.20
CA TRP A 422 -0.23 -6.02 35.08
C TRP A 422 -1.13 -7.02 34.35
N ARG A 423 -0.62 -8.22 34.09
CA ARG A 423 -1.37 -9.37 33.59
C ARG A 423 -1.19 -10.52 34.57
N LYS A 424 -2.26 -11.25 34.85
CA LYS A 424 -2.26 -12.42 35.75
C LYS A 424 -3.03 -13.58 35.12
N GLY A 425 -2.68 -14.81 35.51
CA GLY A 425 -3.41 -16.01 35.10
C GLY A 425 -4.83 -16.03 35.68
N LYS A 426 -5.74 -16.78 35.05
CA LYS A 426 -7.14 -16.91 35.51
C LYS A 426 -7.26 -17.53 36.91
N GLU A 427 -6.28 -18.34 37.30
CA GLU A 427 -6.19 -18.97 38.63
C GLU A 427 -5.78 -17.98 39.74
N ILE A 428 -5.52 -16.71 39.41
CA ILE A 428 -5.13 -15.65 40.35
C ILE A 428 -6.29 -14.65 40.50
N PRO A 429 -7.23 -14.87 41.43
CA PRO A 429 -8.39 -13.98 41.63
C PRO A 429 -7.98 -12.58 42.10
N GLU A 430 -6.93 -12.45 42.91
CA GLU A 430 -6.50 -11.19 43.51
C GLU A 430 -5.02 -10.93 43.34
N SER A 431 -4.61 -9.67 43.42
CA SER A 431 -3.22 -9.26 43.30
C SER A 431 -2.89 -8.21 44.35
N ARG A 432 -1.79 -8.42 45.06
CA ARG A 432 -1.21 -7.44 45.98
C ARG A 432 -0.21 -6.59 45.21
N PHE A 433 -0.55 -5.32 45.03
CA PHE A 433 0.34 -4.29 44.51
C PHE A 433 1.13 -3.67 45.65
N GLU A 434 2.45 -3.53 45.48
CA GLU A 434 3.33 -2.88 46.44
C GLU A 434 4.18 -1.82 45.74
N LEU A 435 4.34 -0.66 46.37
CA LEU A 435 5.24 0.42 45.95
C LEU A 435 6.17 0.79 47.10
N SER A 436 7.46 0.84 46.84
CA SER A 436 8.53 1.01 47.83
C SER A 436 9.54 2.10 47.43
N ARG A 437 10.26 2.64 48.42
CA ARG A 437 11.42 3.54 48.18
C ARG A 437 12.74 2.81 47.94
N ASP A 438 12.80 1.53 48.27
CA ASP A 438 13.98 0.69 48.08
C ASP A 438 13.61 -0.60 47.34
N GLN A 439 14.58 -1.10 46.58
CA GLN A 439 14.44 -2.27 45.71
C GLN A 439 14.19 -3.57 46.47
N ASP A 440 14.60 -3.65 47.75
CA ASP A 440 14.38 -4.81 48.61
C ASP A 440 12.98 -4.83 49.24
N PHE A 441 12.16 -3.79 49.02
CA PHE A 441 10.83 -3.63 49.62
C PHE A 441 10.85 -3.63 51.15
N LYS A 442 11.88 -3.05 51.78
CA LYS A 442 11.96 -2.83 53.23
C LYS A 442 11.24 -1.56 53.68
N LYS A 443 11.04 -0.59 52.78
CA LYS A 443 10.36 0.71 53.01
C LYS A 443 9.17 0.85 52.06
N VAL A 444 8.22 -0.06 52.20
CA VAL A 444 6.96 -0.05 51.43
C VAL A 444 6.14 1.20 51.81
N LEU A 445 5.72 1.95 50.80
CA LEU A 445 4.88 3.13 50.93
C LEU A 445 3.40 2.81 50.75
N VAL A 446 3.08 1.90 49.84
CA VAL A 446 1.71 1.54 49.50
C VAL A 446 1.63 0.03 49.32
N THR A 447 0.60 -0.56 49.93
CA THR A 447 0.17 -1.94 49.71
C THR A 447 -1.32 -1.92 49.41
N GLU A 448 -1.73 -2.46 48.26
CA GLU A 448 -3.13 -2.54 47.85
C GLU A 448 -3.46 -3.94 47.35
N ILE A 449 -4.62 -4.48 47.75
CA ILE A 449 -5.15 -5.72 47.18
C ILE A 449 -6.21 -5.35 46.13
N ARG A 450 -6.11 -5.97 44.96
CA ARG A 450 -6.94 -5.68 43.79
C ARG A 450 -7.45 -6.96 43.12
N LYS A 451 -8.75 -7.03 42.88
CA LYS A 451 -9.38 -8.08 42.06
C LYS A 451 -9.10 -7.87 40.56
N ASN A 452 -9.10 -6.61 40.13
CA ASN A 452 -8.72 -6.22 38.78
C ASN A 452 -7.18 -6.16 38.62
N ASN A 453 -6.72 -5.82 37.41
CA ASN A 453 -5.30 -5.78 37.07
C ASN A 453 -4.73 -4.35 37.02
N ILE A 454 -5.29 -3.46 37.84
CA ILE A 454 -4.95 -2.03 37.82
C ILE A 454 -4.95 -1.45 39.23
N ALA A 455 -3.87 -0.74 39.58
CA ALA A 455 -3.78 0.06 40.80
C ALA A 455 -3.65 1.54 40.42
N ARG A 456 -4.33 2.41 41.17
CA ARG A 456 -4.27 3.87 41.02
C ARG A 456 -4.03 4.48 42.40
N PRO A 457 -2.83 4.26 42.96
CA PRO A 457 -2.54 4.68 44.32
C PRO A 457 -2.59 6.21 44.41
N ALA A 458 -3.31 6.72 45.41
CA ALA A 458 -3.37 8.15 45.69
C ALA A 458 -2.01 8.59 46.28
N LEU A 459 -1.17 9.19 45.43
CA LEU A 459 0.23 9.38 45.75
C LEU A 459 0.63 10.86 45.77
N SER A 460 1.27 11.27 46.87
CA SER A 460 2.08 12.49 46.96
C SER A 460 3.55 12.13 47.08
N LEU A 461 4.10 11.51 46.04
CA LEU A 461 5.54 11.19 45.97
C LEU A 461 6.36 12.48 45.82
N LYS A 462 7.57 12.47 46.38
CA LYS A 462 8.59 13.49 46.13
C LYS A 462 9.42 13.05 44.92
N GLU A 463 10.28 13.93 44.44
CA GLU A 463 11.29 13.56 43.45
C GLU A 463 12.18 12.41 43.97
N GLY A 464 12.45 11.44 43.10
CA GLY A 464 13.26 10.27 43.42
C GLY A 464 12.80 8.98 42.72
N THR A 465 13.56 7.91 42.91
CA THR A 465 13.28 6.59 42.34
C THR A 465 12.44 5.74 43.31
N TYR A 466 11.44 5.06 42.76
CA TYR A 466 10.55 4.16 43.48
C TYR A 466 10.46 2.82 42.75
N TYR A 467 10.21 1.75 43.51
CA TYR A 467 10.14 0.39 42.99
C TYR A 467 8.75 -0.17 43.24
N TRP A 468 8.19 -0.84 42.24
CA TRP A 468 6.89 -1.49 42.39
C TRP A 468 6.92 -2.93 41.91
N ARG A 469 6.10 -3.76 42.56
CA ARG A 469 5.93 -5.17 42.23
C ARG A 469 4.48 -5.60 42.49
N VAL A 470 4.12 -6.74 41.92
CA VAL A 470 2.81 -7.35 42.11
C VAL A 470 2.97 -8.82 42.47
N THR A 471 2.21 -9.25 43.46
CA THR A 471 2.14 -10.65 43.90
C THR A 471 0.73 -11.19 43.66
N GLY A 472 0.61 -12.34 43.01
CA GLY A 472 -0.68 -13.00 42.79
C GLY A 472 -1.15 -13.70 44.06
N MET A 473 -2.45 -13.60 44.36
CA MET A 473 -3.10 -14.24 45.50
C MET A 473 -4.18 -15.20 45.00
N SER A 474 -4.00 -16.50 45.28
CA SER A 474 -4.91 -17.62 44.99
C SER A 474 -5.82 -17.97 46.18
N GLY A 475 -5.45 -17.55 47.38
CA GLY A 475 -6.13 -17.76 48.65
C GLY A 475 -5.45 -16.95 49.77
N ALA A 476 -5.92 -17.06 51.02
CA ALA A 476 -5.42 -16.25 52.14
C ALA A 476 -3.90 -16.39 52.36
N ASP A 477 -3.37 -17.62 52.26
CA ASP A 477 -1.95 -17.94 52.44
C ASP A 477 -1.27 -18.46 51.16
N GLU A 478 -2.00 -18.49 50.04
CA GLU A 478 -1.51 -19.02 48.78
C GLU A 478 -1.17 -17.91 47.81
N ILE A 479 0.12 -17.57 47.74
CA ILE A 479 0.65 -16.51 46.89
C ILE A 479 1.64 -17.04 45.86
N THR A 480 1.73 -16.35 44.73
CA THR A 480 2.82 -16.55 43.76
C THR A 480 4.13 -15.99 44.32
N PRO A 481 5.29 -16.33 43.72
CA PRO A 481 6.45 -15.44 43.82
C PRO A 481 6.08 -14.01 43.42
N PRO A 482 6.72 -12.96 43.97
CA PRO A 482 6.53 -11.60 43.48
C PRO A 482 7.05 -11.46 42.04
N SER A 483 6.43 -10.56 41.27
CA SER A 483 6.99 -10.15 39.97
C SER A 483 8.38 -9.56 40.14
N THR A 484 9.22 -9.65 39.10
CA THR A 484 10.43 -8.81 39.00
C THR A 484 10.04 -7.35 39.16
N ALA A 485 10.62 -6.68 40.15
CA ALA A 485 10.28 -5.30 40.46
C ALA A 485 10.71 -4.37 39.32
N ARG A 486 9.94 -3.30 39.11
CA ARG A 486 10.26 -2.24 38.15
C ARG A 486 10.50 -0.92 38.88
N ALA A 487 11.46 -0.15 38.40
CA ALA A 487 11.75 1.20 38.84
C ALA A 487 10.92 2.24 38.08
N VAL A 488 10.54 3.30 38.78
CA VAL A 488 9.98 4.53 38.22
C VAL A 488 10.65 5.74 38.86
N ASN A 489 10.98 6.75 38.06
CA ASN A 489 11.62 7.97 38.53
C ASN A 489 10.59 9.10 38.54
N VAL A 490 10.29 9.62 39.71
CA VAL A 490 9.39 10.77 39.85
C VAL A 490 10.21 12.04 39.68
N LEU A 491 9.79 12.90 38.73
CA LEU A 491 10.40 14.19 38.44
C LEU A 491 9.46 15.33 38.81
N GLU A 492 10.00 16.43 39.35
CA GLU A 492 9.22 17.62 39.67
C GLU A 492 8.89 18.44 38.42
N LYS A 493 9.84 18.52 37.47
CA LYS A 493 9.72 19.26 36.20
C LYS A 493 10.05 18.38 35.01
N GLY A 494 9.40 18.66 33.89
CA GLY A 494 9.60 17.95 32.62
C GLY A 494 10.10 18.85 31.50
N GLU A 495 10.53 18.22 30.42
CA GLU A 495 10.98 18.91 29.22
C GLU A 495 9.96 18.74 28.08
N ILE A 496 9.84 19.76 27.24
CA ILE A 496 9.01 19.73 26.03
C ILE A 496 9.92 19.69 24.80
N THR A 497 9.83 18.63 24.02
CA THR A 497 10.57 18.50 22.76
C THR A 497 9.84 19.26 21.65
N LEU A 498 10.53 20.20 21.01
CA LEU A 498 9.98 20.98 19.89
C LEU A 498 10.18 20.23 18.56
N LEU A 499 9.20 20.30 17.66
CA LEU A 499 9.24 19.62 16.35
C LEU A 499 9.30 20.61 15.19
N SER A 500 8.33 21.51 15.08
CA SER A 500 8.24 22.51 14.00
C SER A 500 7.95 23.89 14.57
N PRO A 501 8.55 24.98 14.04
CA PRO A 501 9.62 25.00 13.04
C PRO A 501 10.89 24.25 13.49
N GLU A 502 11.63 23.71 12.52
CA GLU A 502 12.92 23.06 12.77
C GLU A 502 13.93 24.06 13.32
N LYS A 503 14.94 23.57 14.05
CA LYS A 503 16.03 24.41 14.56
C LYS A 503 16.80 25.02 13.38
N ASP A 504 16.93 26.34 13.41
CA ASP A 504 17.53 27.15 12.33
C ASP A 504 16.83 26.99 10.96
N GLY A 505 15.57 26.53 11.00
CA GLY A 505 14.72 26.33 9.83
C GLY A 505 14.27 27.64 9.20
N VAL A 506 13.86 27.56 7.93
CA VAL A 506 13.30 28.68 7.18
C VAL A 506 11.85 28.38 6.84
N VAL A 507 10.96 29.31 7.17
CA VAL A 507 9.59 29.36 6.68
C VAL A 507 9.52 30.37 5.56
N VAL A 508 8.92 30.00 4.42
CA VAL A 508 8.77 30.89 3.28
C VAL A 508 7.51 31.71 3.46
N ALA A 509 7.65 33.03 3.45
CA ALA A 509 6.52 33.94 3.47
C ALA A 509 5.72 33.80 2.17
N GLY A 510 4.39 33.69 2.29
CA GLY A 510 3.48 33.82 1.15
C GLY A 510 3.37 35.28 0.70
N ASP A 511 2.68 35.52 -0.43
CA ASP A 511 2.41 36.88 -0.96
C ASP A 511 1.35 37.65 -0.14
N GLU A 512 1.08 37.23 1.10
CA GLU A 512 0.06 37.80 1.96
C GLU A 512 0.53 39.12 2.57
N LYS A 513 -0.28 40.19 2.38
CA LYS A 513 -0.02 41.51 2.96
C LYS A 513 -0.05 41.52 4.48
N ASP A 514 -0.72 40.55 5.10
CA ASP A 514 -0.99 40.49 6.53
C ASP A 514 0.05 39.69 7.34
N GLY A 515 1.13 39.24 6.69
CA GLY A 515 2.21 38.47 7.29
C GLY A 515 2.03 36.96 7.16
N THR A 516 3.01 36.18 7.63
CA THR A 516 3.07 34.72 7.44
C THR A 516 2.45 33.98 8.63
N ALA A 517 1.53 33.06 8.35
CA ALA A 517 1.05 32.10 9.34
C ALA A 517 2.05 30.97 9.56
N VAL A 518 2.50 30.78 10.80
CA VAL A 518 3.49 29.75 11.16
C VAL A 518 2.87 28.73 12.12
N ARG A 519 2.94 27.44 11.74
CA ARG A 519 2.46 26.32 12.56
C ARG A 519 3.58 25.79 13.46
N PHE A 520 3.38 25.91 14.77
CA PHE A 520 4.28 25.44 15.82
C PHE A 520 3.82 24.12 16.42
N VAL A 521 4.64 23.08 16.33
CA VAL A 521 4.31 21.72 16.79
C VAL A 521 5.38 21.24 17.75
N TRP A 522 4.97 20.61 18.84
CA TRP A 522 5.85 19.95 19.79
C TRP A 522 5.40 18.50 20.03
N GLN A 523 6.28 17.71 20.62
CA GLN A 523 6.02 16.29 20.85
C GLN A 523 4.83 16.11 21.79
N ARG A 524 3.91 15.23 21.39
CA ARG A 524 2.81 14.79 22.22
C ARG A 524 3.35 14.17 23.51
N ASN A 525 2.83 14.63 24.65
CA ASN A 525 3.13 14.05 25.95
C ASN A 525 1.82 13.64 26.66
N GLU A 526 1.93 12.97 27.80
CA GLU A 526 0.77 12.49 28.55
C GLU A 526 0.06 13.61 29.33
N LEU A 527 0.75 14.72 29.62
CA LEU A 527 0.17 15.88 30.30
C LEU A 527 -0.63 16.74 29.31
N ARG A 528 -1.96 16.62 29.34
CA ARG A 528 -2.82 17.64 28.74
C ARG A 528 -2.90 18.86 29.65
N GLY A 529 -2.94 20.04 29.06
CA GLY A 529 -3.06 21.30 29.77
C GLY A 529 -2.96 22.49 28.83
N ASN A 530 -3.06 23.70 29.39
CA ASN A 530 -2.94 24.93 28.63
C ASN A 530 -1.48 25.32 28.44
N TYR A 531 -0.89 24.88 27.33
CA TYR A 531 0.46 25.25 26.92
C TYR A 531 0.51 26.73 26.53
N ARG A 532 1.63 27.38 26.85
CA ARG A 532 1.95 28.74 26.44
C ARG A 532 3.08 28.69 25.42
N LEU A 533 2.72 28.88 24.15
CA LEU A 533 3.66 29.14 23.08
C LEU A 533 4.07 30.60 23.14
N GLN A 534 5.37 30.86 23.25
CA GLN A 534 5.95 32.21 23.19
C GLN A 534 6.82 32.30 21.94
N VAL A 535 6.62 33.36 21.16
CA VAL A 535 7.44 33.71 19.99
C VAL A 535 7.97 35.13 20.21
N SER A 536 9.26 35.34 20.01
CA SER A 536 9.95 36.61 20.21
C SER A 536 11.00 36.82 19.13
N ASP A 537 11.25 38.07 18.76
CA ASP A 537 12.42 38.51 17.99
C ASP A 537 13.67 38.69 18.86
N ASP A 538 13.53 38.64 20.19
CA ASP A 538 14.61 38.66 21.17
C ASP A 538 14.89 37.25 21.72
N LYS A 539 16.17 36.83 21.65
CA LYS A 539 16.64 35.55 22.18
C LYS A 539 16.34 35.37 23.67
N ASN A 540 16.31 36.45 24.45
CA ASN A 540 16.06 36.41 25.89
C ASN A 540 14.56 36.42 26.24
N PHE A 541 13.68 36.61 25.26
CA PHE A 541 12.24 36.76 25.47
C PHE A 541 11.92 37.90 26.47
N SER A 542 12.66 39.01 26.41
CA SER A 542 12.40 40.19 27.27
C SER A 542 11.02 40.78 26.95
N LYS A 543 10.61 40.70 25.67
CA LYS A 543 9.26 40.99 25.19
C LYS A 543 8.85 39.92 24.18
N ASN A 544 7.67 39.33 24.37
CA ASN A 544 7.13 38.37 23.41
C ASN A 544 6.47 39.12 22.26
N THR A 545 6.84 38.80 21.02
CA THR A 545 6.14 39.25 19.82
C THR A 545 4.72 38.67 19.80
N ARG A 546 4.58 37.40 20.18
CA ARG A 546 3.30 36.69 20.32
C ARG A 546 3.35 35.72 21.49
N GLU A 547 2.23 35.59 22.19
CA GLU A 547 2.00 34.54 23.17
C GLU A 547 0.63 33.91 22.93
N VAL A 548 0.59 32.60 22.76
CA VAL A 548 -0.63 31.86 22.41
C VAL A 548 -0.84 30.72 23.39
N ALA A 549 -2.07 30.63 23.89
CA ALA A 549 -2.56 29.48 24.65
C ALA A 549 -2.90 28.33 23.71
N ALA A 550 -2.44 27.12 24.02
CA ALA A 550 -2.66 25.94 23.20
C ALA A 550 -3.12 24.77 24.10
N SER A 551 -4.30 24.23 23.81
CA SER A 551 -4.85 23.06 24.50
C SER A 551 -4.38 21.73 23.90
N ASP A 552 -3.73 21.77 22.75
CA ASP A 552 -3.15 20.62 22.04
C ASP A 552 -1.64 20.82 21.84
N PHE A 553 -0.96 19.84 21.24
CA PHE A 553 0.49 19.82 21.04
C PHE A 553 0.97 20.68 19.86
N GLY A 554 0.26 21.78 19.63
CA GLY A 554 0.65 22.78 18.66
C GLY A 554 -0.31 23.96 18.58
N ALA A 555 0.18 25.08 18.06
CA ALA A 555 -0.62 26.25 17.70
C ALA A 555 -0.18 26.85 16.36
N THR A 556 -1.02 27.71 15.78
CA THR A 556 -0.66 28.57 14.65
C THR A 556 -0.56 30.01 15.16
N VAL A 557 0.49 30.71 14.73
CA VAL A 557 0.66 32.14 15.00
C VAL A 557 0.58 32.87 13.66
N GLU A 558 -0.35 33.81 13.55
CA GLU A 558 -0.58 34.59 12.34
C GLU A 558 0.14 35.94 12.39
N GLY A 559 0.39 36.50 11.20
CA GLY A 559 0.94 37.84 11.03
C GLY A 559 2.38 37.99 11.52
N LEU A 560 3.23 36.97 11.31
CA LEU A 560 4.67 37.10 11.52
C LEU A 560 5.35 37.63 10.25
N GLY A 561 6.10 38.72 10.38
CA GLY A 561 6.82 39.34 9.26
C GLY A 561 8.09 38.58 8.87
N ILE A 562 8.76 39.03 7.81
CA ILE A 562 10.10 38.53 7.44
C ILE A 562 11.08 38.93 8.56
N GLY A 563 11.87 37.98 9.05
CA GLY A 563 12.80 38.21 10.15
C GLY A 563 13.27 36.93 10.83
N GLU A 564 14.17 37.08 11.81
CA GLU A 564 14.58 35.99 12.72
C GLU A 564 13.70 35.97 13.96
N TYR A 565 13.34 34.77 14.42
CA TYR A 565 12.50 34.56 15.59
C TYR A 565 13.01 33.42 16.46
N TYR A 566 12.75 33.55 17.75
CA TYR A 566 12.94 32.55 18.78
C TYR A 566 11.59 32.11 19.32
N TRP A 567 11.43 30.83 19.58
CA TRP A 567 10.21 30.32 20.18
C TRP A 567 10.49 29.26 21.24
N ARG A 568 9.56 29.18 22.19
CA ARG A 568 9.57 28.18 23.26
C ARG A 568 8.15 27.86 23.71
N VAL A 569 7.99 26.71 24.34
CA VAL A 569 6.72 26.24 24.89
C VAL A 569 6.86 26.01 26.38
N ARG A 570 5.86 26.46 27.15
CA ARG A 570 5.80 26.33 28.60
C ARG A 570 4.49 25.71 29.01
N LEU A 571 4.51 24.85 30.02
CA LEU A 571 3.32 24.36 30.69
C LEU A 571 3.34 24.83 32.15
N PRO A 572 2.68 25.94 32.50
CA PRO A 572 2.54 26.37 33.88
C PRO A 572 1.53 25.49 34.63
N ASP A 573 1.65 25.44 35.95
CA ASP A 573 0.60 24.91 36.81
C ASP A 573 -0.46 25.97 37.03
N GLU A 574 -1.67 25.71 36.56
CA GLU A 574 -2.83 26.61 36.67
C GLU A 574 -3.19 26.97 38.12
N ALA A 575 -2.86 26.10 39.09
CA ALA A 575 -3.20 26.33 40.50
C ALA A 575 -2.10 27.07 41.30
N LEU A 576 -0.83 26.89 40.93
CA LEU A 576 0.32 27.34 41.74
C LEU A 576 1.23 28.33 41.01
N GLY A 577 1.03 28.55 39.71
CA GLY A 577 1.83 29.45 38.87
C GLY A 577 3.28 28.98 38.61
N ASN A 578 3.71 27.86 39.20
CA ASN A 578 5.03 27.28 38.97
C ASN A 578 5.08 26.55 37.61
N LEU A 579 6.29 26.38 37.07
CA LEU A 579 6.49 25.77 35.76
C LEU A 579 6.58 24.24 35.89
N ILE A 580 5.66 23.52 35.25
CA ILE A 580 5.64 22.04 35.21
C ILE A 580 6.58 21.54 34.10
N MET A 581 6.48 22.14 32.91
CA MET A 581 7.35 21.76 31.79
C MET A 581 7.82 22.98 31.00
N LYS A 582 9.03 22.88 30.44
CA LYS A 582 9.61 23.91 29.56
C LYS A 582 10.33 23.24 28.39
N SER A 583 10.27 23.84 27.21
CA SER A 583 11.17 23.47 26.10
C SER A 583 12.51 24.21 26.17
N GLU A 584 13.46 23.76 25.33
CA GLU A 584 14.56 24.60 24.86
C GLU A 584 14.05 25.87 24.16
N GLU A 585 14.89 26.89 24.05
CA GLU A 585 14.67 28.00 23.11
C GLU A 585 15.14 27.58 21.71
N ARG A 586 14.27 27.74 20.71
CA ARG A 586 14.58 27.37 19.32
C ARG A 586 14.51 28.56 18.39
N LYS A 587 15.49 28.69 17.49
CA LYS A 587 15.56 29.73 16.46
C LYS A 587 14.99 29.24 15.13
N PHE A 588 14.31 30.11 14.40
CA PHE A 588 13.93 29.96 12.99
C PHE A 588 13.90 31.32 12.29
N ALA A 589 13.80 31.33 10.96
CA ALA A 589 13.65 32.56 10.20
C ALA A 589 12.45 32.48 9.25
N ILE A 590 11.79 33.61 9.05
CA ILE A 590 10.81 33.81 7.99
C ILE A 590 11.52 34.58 6.88
N LYS A 591 11.57 34.00 5.67
CA LYS A 591 12.19 34.61 4.50
C LYS A 591 11.19 34.70 3.35
N GLY A 592 11.24 35.77 2.56
CA GLY A 592 10.46 35.86 1.32
C GLY A 592 10.90 34.83 0.27
N VAL A 593 10.12 34.70 -0.80
CA VAL A 593 10.54 33.95 -2.00
C VAL A 593 11.79 34.56 -2.62
N LEU A 594 12.57 33.76 -3.36
CA LEU A 594 13.75 34.28 -4.06
C LEU A 594 13.33 35.09 -5.28
N THR A 595 14.10 36.14 -5.60
CA THR A 595 13.96 36.86 -6.86
C THR A 595 14.26 35.92 -8.03
N ALA A 596 13.48 36.02 -9.10
CA ALA A 596 13.66 35.19 -10.28
C ALA A 596 14.96 35.56 -11.03
N PRO A 597 15.74 34.59 -11.55
CA PRO A 597 16.94 34.89 -12.32
C PRO A 597 16.60 35.65 -13.59
N GLU A 598 17.43 36.64 -13.94
CA GLU A 598 17.30 37.36 -15.22
C GLU A 598 18.04 36.57 -16.31
N LEU A 599 17.34 36.19 -17.38
CA LEU A 599 17.92 35.45 -18.51
C LEU A 599 18.77 36.38 -19.38
N ILE A 600 20.00 35.99 -19.68
CA ILE A 600 20.92 36.79 -20.50
C ILE A 600 21.03 36.21 -21.92
N GLU A 601 21.41 34.93 -22.04
CA GLU A 601 21.63 34.29 -23.35
C GLU A 601 21.30 32.80 -23.29
N PRO A 602 20.64 32.20 -24.30
CA PRO A 602 19.88 32.87 -25.36
C PRO A 602 18.66 33.59 -24.77
N GLY A 603 18.52 34.87 -25.15
CA GLY A 603 17.35 35.68 -24.82
C GLY A 603 16.08 35.13 -25.46
N ASN A 604 14.93 35.54 -24.94
CA ASN A 604 13.64 35.05 -25.43
C ASN A 604 13.39 35.51 -26.88
N GLY A 605 13.08 34.55 -27.76
CA GLY A 605 12.91 34.75 -29.20
C GLY A 605 14.21 34.77 -30.01
N ALA A 606 15.38 34.53 -29.41
CA ALA A 606 16.66 34.60 -30.12
C ALA A 606 16.78 33.54 -31.23
N THR A 607 17.44 33.89 -32.33
CA THR A 607 17.85 32.94 -33.38
C THR A 607 19.36 32.77 -33.33
N LEU A 608 19.81 31.54 -33.08
CA LEU A 608 21.21 31.20 -32.88
C LEU A 608 21.76 30.39 -34.06
N ASN A 609 22.78 30.94 -34.72
CA ASN A 609 23.51 30.22 -35.76
C ASN A 609 24.63 29.37 -35.13
N MET A 610 24.63 28.05 -35.38
CA MET A 610 25.56 27.09 -34.79
C MET A 610 26.63 26.55 -35.75
N VAL A 611 26.78 27.09 -36.98
CA VAL A 611 27.73 26.55 -38.00
C VAL A 611 29.18 26.43 -37.52
N ASN A 612 29.64 27.38 -36.71
CA ASN A 612 31.01 27.42 -36.18
C ASN A 612 31.02 27.43 -34.64
N ARG A 613 30.07 26.73 -34.01
CA ARG A 613 29.96 26.65 -32.54
C ARG A 613 29.97 25.19 -32.11
N ASP A 614 30.88 24.87 -31.22
CA ASP A 614 31.02 23.51 -30.68
C ASP A 614 30.23 23.32 -29.37
N SER A 615 29.62 24.39 -28.84
CA SER A 615 28.78 24.33 -27.64
C SER A 615 27.69 25.40 -27.61
N LEU A 616 26.67 25.16 -26.78
CA LEU A 616 25.60 26.11 -26.48
C LEU A 616 25.71 26.55 -25.01
N SER A 617 25.83 27.86 -24.77
CA SER A 617 25.87 28.43 -23.42
C SER A 617 24.53 29.07 -23.05
N LEU A 618 23.97 28.67 -21.91
CA LEU A 618 22.83 29.30 -21.25
C LEU A 618 23.36 30.15 -20.09
N ARG A 619 23.10 31.46 -20.08
CA ARG A 619 23.62 32.43 -19.11
C ARG A 619 22.50 33.23 -18.46
N TRP A 620 22.65 33.51 -17.18
CA TRP A 620 21.70 34.30 -16.38
C TRP A 620 22.41 35.18 -15.34
N ARG A 621 21.69 36.18 -14.83
CA ARG A 621 22.11 36.95 -13.66
C ARG A 621 21.75 36.19 -12.38
N ARG A 622 22.66 36.18 -11.41
CA ARG A 622 22.43 35.55 -10.11
C ARG A 622 21.32 36.26 -9.33
N SER A 623 20.43 35.48 -8.73
CA SER A 623 19.43 35.96 -7.76
C SER A 623 20.06 36.14 -6.39
N GLU A 624 19.69 37.20 -5.68
CA GLU A 624 20.17 37.47 -4.33
C GLU A 624 19.74 36.35 -3.36
N GLY A 625 20.69 35.83 -2.58
CA GLY A 625 20.46 34.74 -1.63
C GLY A 625 20.34 33.34 -2.25
N ALA A 626 20.35 33.20 -3.58
CA ALA A 626 20.38 31.90 -4.24
C ALA A 626 21.82 31.35 -4.34
N ASN A 627 22.00 30.08 -3.97
CA ASN A 627 23.30 29.39 -4.09
C ASN A 627 23.28 28.26 -5.11
N ARG A 628 22.11 27.90 -5.65
CA ARG A 628 21.96 26.89 -6.71
C ARG A 628 20.89 27.29 -7.70
N TYR A 629 21.02 26.80 -8.92
CA TYR A 629 20.08 27.00 -10.02
C TYR A 629 19.74 25.66 -10.65
N ARG A 630 18.45 25.37 -10.80
CA ARG A 630 17.99 24.26 -11.63
C ARG A 630 17.78 24.79 -13.04
N VAL A 631 18.43 24.17 -14.01
CA VAL A 631 18.32 24.53 -15.42
C VAL A 631 17.78 23.33 -16.17
N GLU A 632 16.74 23.54 -16.97
CA GLU A 632 16.17 22.50 -17.82
C GLU A 632 16.11 23.02 -19.26
N MET A 633 16.36 22.15 -20.24
CA MET A 633 16.31 22.49 -21.66
C MET A 633 15.43 21.48 -22.39
N PHE A 634 14.65 21.97 -23.35
CA PHE A 634 13.65 21.22 -24.10
C PHE A 634 13.72 21.56 -25.59
N LYS A 635 13.51 20.55 -26.44
CA LYS A 635 13.14 20.73 -27.85
C LYS A 635 11.63 20.90 -27.93
N VAL A 636 11.16 21.89 -28.69
CA VAL A 636 9.75 22.19 -28.89
C VAL A 636 9.34 21.76 -30.30
N SER A 637 8.33 20.90 -30.40
CA SER A 637 7.73 20.46 -31.66
C SER A 637 6.21 20.46 -31.57
N ASP A 638 5.53 20.29 -32.71
CA ASP A 638 4.06 20.28 -32.77
C ASP A 638 3.41 19.18 -31.91
N GLY A 639 4.16 18.13 -31.59
CA GLY A 639 3.75 17.02 -30.71
C GLY A 639 4.06 17.21 -29.22
N GLY A 640 4.64 18.34 -28.80
CA GLY A 640 4.93 18.66 -27.40
C GLY A 640 6.37 19.11 -27.13
N ARG A 641 6.83 18.92 -25.88
CA ARG A 641 8.17 19.31 -25.43
C ARG A 641 8.97 18.07 -25.03
N GLN A 642 10.12 17.86 -25.66
CA GLN A 642 11.06 16.79 -25.29
C GLN A 642 12.19 17.39 -24.44
N ARG A 643 12.39 16.88 -23.22
CA ARG A 643 13.50 17.33 -22.35
C ARG A 643 14.83 16.80 -22.87
N LEU A 644 15.79 17.70 -23.10
CA LEU A 644 17.13 17.41 -23.60
C LEU A 644 18.17 17.37 -22.49
N ALA A 645 18.05 18.26 -21.51
CA ALA A 645 18.96 18.35 -20.37
C ALA A 645 18.22 18.84 -19.11
N GLU A 646 18.69 18.36 -17.95
CA GLU A 646 18.35 18.89 -16.63
C GLU A 646 19.63 18.89 -15.80
N THR A 647 19.95 20.02 -15.18
CA THR A 647 21.11 20.13 -14.30
C THR A 647 20.83 21.04 -13.11
N VAL A 648 21.65 20.90 -12.06
CA VAL A 648 21.70 21.83 -10.93
C VAL A 648 23.13 22.33 -10.79
N THR A 649 23.31 23.65 -10.88
CA THR A 649 24.63 24.31 -10.82
C THR A 649 24.67 25.41 -9.76
N GLU A 650 25.86 25.68 -9.22
CA GLU A 650 26.15 26.83 -8.35
C GLU A 650 26.64 28.05 -9.18
N GLY A 651 26.99 27.80 -10.44
CA GLY A 651 27.37 28.81 -11.42
C GLY A 651 26.18 29.63 -11.91
N ASN A 652 26.47 30.58 -12.80
CA ASN A 652 25.49 31.40 -13.50
C ASN A 652 25.46 31.12 -15.01
N GLU A 653 26.02 29.96 -15.39
CA GLU A 653 26.13 29.48 -16.76
C GLU A 653 25.96 27.95 -16.78
N PHE A 654 25.32 27.47 -17.84
CA PHE A 654 25.27 26.07 -18.21
C PHE A 654 25.75 25.93 -19.66
N VAL A 655 26.76 25.10 -19.88
CA VAL A 655 27.30 24.82 -21.22
C VAL A 655 26.88 23.42 -21.64
N LEU A 656 26.29 23.31 -22.83
CA LEU A 656 25.93 22.06 -23.46
C LEU A 656 26.89 21.79 -24.63
N ASP A 657 27.77 20.80 -24.42
CA ASP A 657 28.78 20.39 -25.41
C ASP A 657 28.33 19.18 -26.25
N GLU A 658 27.23 18.53 -25.87
CA GLU A 658 26.69 17.38 -26.59
C GLU A 658 25.87 17.81 -27.82
N MET A 659 26.56 18.28 -28.86
CA MET A 659 25.95 18.79 -30.10
C MET A 659 25.02 17.79 -30.79
N GLY A 660 25.24 16.48 -30.61
CA GLY A 660 24.33 15.43 -31.11
C GLY A 660 22.92 15.43 -30.49
N LYS A 661 22.70 16.18 -29.40
CA LYS A 661 21.37 16.41 -28.80
C LYS A 661 20.66 17.64 -29.38
N LEU A 662 21.35 18.44 -30.19
CA LEU A 662 20.82 19.66 -30.80
C LEU A 662 20.48 19.40 -32.27
N ASP A 663 19.29 19.80 -32.66
CA ASP A 663 18.82 19.80 -34.05
C ASP A 663 18.44 21.22 -34.48
N LEU A 664 18.20 21.41 -35.78
CA LEU A 664 17.51 22.59 -36.27
C LEU A 664 16.08 22.66 -35.70
N GLY A 665 15.68 23.84 -35.21
CA GLY A 665 14.31 24.05 -34.73
C GLY A 665 14.21 24.93 -33.49
N ARG A 666 13.03 24.86 -32.84
CA ARG A 666 12.68 25.67 -31.67
C ARG A 666 13.02 24.94 -30.37
N PHE A 667 13.61 25.68 -29.43
CA PHE A 667 14.02 25.20 -28.12
C PHE A 667 13.43 26.10 -27.03
N MET A 668 13.33 25.53 -25.84
CA MET A 668 12.93 26.23 -24.62
C MET A 668 13.91 25.85 -23.52
N TRP A 669 14.39 26.84 -22.76
CA TRP A 669 15.09 26.56 -21.51
C TRP A 669 14.41 27.24 -20.34
N SER A 670 14.48 26.62 -19.18
CA SER A 670 13.91 27.11 -17.93
C SER A 670 14.98 27.20 -16.85
N ILE A 671 14.80 28.15 -15.94
CA ILE A 671 15.68 28.31 -14.77
C ILE A 671 14.88 28.64 -13.51
N GLN A 672 15.28 28.02 -12.41
CA GLN A 672 14.77 28.32 -11.07
C GLN A 672 15.93 28.50 -10.08
N ALA A 673 15.93 29.64 -9.37
CA ALA A 673 16.86 29.91 -8.29
C ALA A 673 16.47 29.13 -7.03
N MET A 674 17.46 28.65 -6.29
CA MET A 674 17.29 27.89 -5.05
C MET A 674 18.28 28.36 -3.99
N GLU A 675 17.81 28.46 -2.76
CA GLU A 675 18.66 28.55 -1.57
C GLU A 675 18.63 27.18 -0.89
N THR A 676 19.79 26.55 -0.76
CA THR A 676 19.94 25.21 -0.20
C THR A 676 20.89 25.20 0.98
N ARG A 677 20.63 24.35 1.98
CA ARG A 677 21.52 24.10 3.12
C ARG A 677 21.44 22.63 3.46
N ASP A 678 22.58 21.96 3.61
CA ASP A 678 22.67 20.51 3.87
C ASP A 678 21.84 19.65 2.90
N ARG A 679 21.86 20.01 1.61
CA ARG A 679 21.05 19.40 0.51
C ARG A 679 19.54 19.57 0.63
N LYS A 680 19.02 20.27 1.65
CA LYS A 680 17.61 20.66 1.76
C LYS A 680 17.37 22.00 1.08
N VAL A 681 16.33 22.09 0.26
CA VAL A 681 15.91 23.35 -0.37
C VAL A 681 15.11 24.16 0.64
N LEU A 682 15.59 25.36 0.97
CA LEU A 682 14.96 26.26 1.93
C LEU A 682 13.87 27.10 1.27
N ARG A 683 14.14 27.61 0.07
CA ARG A 683 13.20 28.40 -0.74
C ARG A 683 13.60 28.40 -2.20
N ARG A 684 12.64 28.77 -3.06
CA ARG A 684 12.76 28.80 -4.52
C ARG A 684 12.30 30.15 -5.06
N SER A 685 12.77 30.50 -6.25
CA SER A 685 12.15 31.57 -7.05
C SER A 685 11.01 31.02 -7.91
N ALA A 686 10.27 31.94 -8.55
CA ALA A 686 9.48 31.58 -9.72
C ALA A 686 10.35 30.94 -10.81
N LEU A 687 9.76 30.05 -11.61
CA LEU A 687 10.41 29.46 -12.78
C LEU A 687 10.37 30.46 -13.93
N VAL A 688 11.53 30.77 -14.51
CA VAL A 688 11.65 31.65 -15.68
C VAL A 688 11.93 30.80 -16.90
N THR A 689 11.33 31.10 -18.04
CA THR A 689 11.50 30.37 -19.31
C THR A 689 11.91 31.30 -20.44
N SER A 690 12.72 30.78 -21.35
CA SER A 690 13.13 31.44 -22.60
C SER A 690 12.91 30.49 -23.77
N PHE A 691 12.42 31.01 -24.89
CA PHE A 691 12.38 30.29 -26.17
C PHE A 691 13.46 30.81 -27.11
N PHE A 692 14.05 29.95 -27.92
CA PHE A 692 15.01 30.35 -28.97
C PHE A 692 14.99 29.35 -30.13
N GLN A 693 15.59 29.71 -31.24
CA GLN A 693 15.65 28.88 -32.45
C GLN A 693 17.10 28.64 -32.87
N ILE A 694 17.44 27.41 -33.26
CA ILE A 694 18.76 27.06 -33.79
C ILE A 694 18.70 26.96 -35.32
N THR A 695 19.66 27.58 -36.01
CA THR A 695 19.84 27.55 -37.47
C THR A 695 21.29 27.25 -37.86
N LEU A 696 21.52 26.86 -39.12
CA LEU A 696 22.86 26.59 -39.69
C LEU A 696 23.25 27.60 -40.79
N GLY A 697 22.70 28.83 -40.77
CA GLY A 697 22.93 29.79 -41.87
C GLY A 697 22.44 29.30 -43.23
N ALA A 698 22.57 30.11 -44.28
CA ALA A 698 22.25 29.72 -45.65
C ALA A 698 23.45 29.03 -46.31
N GLU A 699 23.22 27.92 -47.02
CA GLU A 699 24.24 27.20 -47.81
C GLU A 699 24.99 28.16 -48.75
N GLU A 700 26.32 28.25 -48.62
CA GLU A 700 27.15 28.80 -49.68
C GLU A 700 27.09 27.87 -50.91
N LYS A 701 26.88 28.48 -52.09
CA LYS A 701 26.63 27.81 -53.38
C LYS A 701 27.63 26.67 -53.66
N LYS A 702 27.10 25.49 -54.03
CA LYS A 702 27.86 24.35 -54.58
C LYS A 702 28.88 24.81 -55.64
N PRO A 703 30.16 24.39 -55.57
CA PRO A 703 31.15 24.73 -56.58
C PRO A 703 30.82 24.06 -57.92
N LYS A 704 30.87 24.84 -59.01
CA LYS A 704 30.79 24.33 -60.39
C LYS A 704 32.11 23.66 -60.76
N LEU A 705 32.08 22.36 -60.99
CA LEU A 705 33.18 21.61 -61.64
C LEU A 705 33.14 21.87 -63.15
N THR A 706 34.08 22.66 -63.66
CA THR A 706 34.42 22.71 -65.09
C THR A 706 35.58 21.76 -65.36
N SER A 707 35.32 20.66 -66.06
CA SER A 707 36.36 19.80 -66.65
C SER A 707 36.56 20.21 -68.12
N PRO A 708 37.79 20.50 -68.58
CA PRO A 708 38.04 20.89 -69.96
C PRO A 708 37.97 19.68 -70.91
N ARG A 709 37.18 19.83 -71.99
CA ARG A 709 37.27 19.01 -73.20
C ARG A 709 38.57 19.36 -73.93
N VAL A 710 39.66 18.62 -73.70
CA VAL A 710 40.65 18.17 -74.72
C VAL A 710 41.62 17.24 -73.99
N LEU A 711 41.63 15.96 -74.34
CA LEU A 711 42.71 15.02 -74.04
C LEU A 711 43.76 15.17 -75.14
N PHE A 712 44.93 15.70 -74.82
CA PHE A 712 46.11 15.57 -75.69
C PHE A 712 46.66 14.15 -75.53
N VAL A 713 46.62 13.39 -76.62
CA VAL A 713 47.38 12.15 -76.77
C VAL A 713 48.81 12.52 -77.15
N LYS A 714 49.79 12.01 -76.42
CA LYS A 714 51.16 11.86 -76.90
C LYS A 714 51.72 10.53 -76.44
#